data_AF-Q960A1-F1
#
_entry.id   AF-Q960A1-F1
#
_cell.length_a   1.000
_cell.length_b   1.000
_cell.length_c   1.000
_cell.angle_alpha   90.00
_cell.angle_beta   90.00
_cell.angle_gamma   90.00
#
_symmetry.space_group_name_H-M   'P 1'
#
loop_
_entity.id
_entity.type
_entity.pdbx_description
1 polymer ?
#
loop_
_entity_poly.entity_id
_entity_poly.type
_entity_poly.pdbx_seq_one_letter_code
_entity_poly.pdbx_strand_id
1 'polypeptide(L)'
;MPLTGIFFNVNGKDVNEENVDPELTLAYYLRNKLGLRGTKLGCEEGVCGSCTVVLGTWDDCQNKAVYRAVNACLVPLFHVHKTFVITVEGVGSRDKIHPIQDRMARGHALQCGFCSPGFVMSAYALFSNQPNPTIQQINAAIRANLCRCTGYRPILEALYSFSSESGGCCGGNKTGGGCCKDKSSSDEDGGYDEKLLSFNDFPKYDPTQEIIFPPSLRVFSDSETPVTLKGDRIELLLPKNIDQFKKFKKDRTVISSGLITRFVSTRNPKEFSQKWISTKYVKEFNEITVNKDSVVVGAALNIQKMADTLTSSLSINIGKEIDSFIQKFSSPQIANFATWTGAIISGAKSSLSVSDLLILFNVLDAKLTLLNNSGELTQVAIEEFAEKKLFATHTIVNAIFSRSLTGFLFCLKLGETSEQDSTNFNFAALVGNQVSRIFVGLGGQPKRLTSLEVHIDALKGLSVSDLCQTTEMSDYKNVKIALTRFSDFMNHKEKTEEIEGINYLQYFKPKTNESAGRPIANYFNERAITGEAFYVNDIQAYNAVHLGFVLSTVPHAEITKIDVSEALQLEGVAGYFGVSDVPGNNTPGLQISNMNFPDDTTIFADKKVESVGQVIGVIAANDVVLARRAAKLVKVEYKELPSLVNFKEAIEAKSLLGDVQHFGKDENLVKESLENSSKVLEGECDIGGQEHYYLETQSSLVIPGEGDELIVNCSTQGTSFTQLMVAETMKIPAHKIIVKTKRLGGGFGGKVNNASWIACMCAIVAKKLNRPTYGFLSRADDLAITGKRHEVHAKYRVGINFDGKIEGIHYQAWLNGGWSKDHSEGVTMVMGLMVDDVYNMGTIRFDGYPVKTNSNSNTALRGYGNPQSKLINEGVMRRIARDVGKSTEEIKRINFALEGGRRYLGGKIHNDALVECWEYCKKWSEFENRQSGIKQFNKNSTAVKRGIAMSSVRFGLPHPGPTGHGIASLLINLDGSVQLSIGGTEMGQGLNQKMLQVCSEALKRPIDTITIVDCSTDKVTNAPETGGSQNADTNGLAVLACCKKIMSRLQPIIDKNDGEWEKSIREAYGAYVPLQCTEYGTVERAKFGVGEMESPYNTTGACAVEMEIDTLTGYNRVIRVDIVMDVGESLNPALDIGQIEGAFIQGYGLVTCEKITFNKTTGQLDQNTAGKYKIPKASDVPKDFRVKLLGINNANGAQVYSSKGIGEPPLMMSCGAVHSSIMNCIDNWRNENGIHEFVDTISPLSAEKIQELCSKK
;
A
#
# COMPACT_ATOMS: atom_id res chain seq x y z
N MET A 1 24.90 -42.94 -5.61
CA MET A 1 25.01 -41.48 -5.81
C MET A 1 24.07 -40.81 -4.83
N PRO A 2 24.46 -39.76 -4.09
CA PRO A 2 23.49 -39.00 -3.29
C PRO A 2 22.48 -38.39 -4.25
N LEU A 3 21.18 -38.51 -3.96
CA LEU A 3 20.16 -37.72 -4.65
C LEU A 3 20.50 -36.24 -4.48
N THR A 4 20.65 -35.50 -5.58
CA THR A 4 21.12 -34.10 -5.63
C THR A 4 20.00 -33.07 -5.79
N GLY A 5 18.74 -33.47 -5.52
CA GLY A 5 17.58 -32.67 -5.86
C GLY A 5 16.45 -32.70 -4.84
N ILE A 6 15.36 -32.02 -5.19
CA ILE A 6 14.11 -32.01 -4.44
C ILE A 6 12.94 -32.43 -5.34
N PHE A 7 11.97 -33.10 -4.73
CA PHE A 7 10.68 -33.44 -5.32
C PHE A 7 9.55 -32.65 -4.67
N PHE A 8 8.65 -32.07 -5.47
CA PHE A 8 7.43 -31.38 -5.01
C PHE A 8 6.40 -31.33 -6.15
N ASN A 9 5.18 -30.89 -5.85
CA ASN A 9 4.13 -30.73 -6.87
C ASN A 9 3.74 -29.25 -6.97
N VAL A 10 3.50 -28.75 -8.18
CA VAL A 10 2.99 -27.40 -8.44
C VAL A 10 1.73 -27.48 -9.27
N ASN A 11 0.59 -27.02 -8.73
CA ASN A 11 -0.71 -26.99 -9.42
C ASN A 11 -1.10 -28.34 -10.07
N GLY A 12 -0.80 -29.46 -9.41
CA GLY A 12 -1.09 -30.81 -9.90
C GLY A 12 0.04 -31.44 -10.72
N LYS A 13 1.08 -30.68 -11.10
CA LYS A 13 2.23 -31.18 -11.86
C LYS A 13 3.41 -31.49 -10.95
N ASP A 14 3.90 -32.73 -11.02
CA ASP A 14 5.11 -33.15 -10.32
C ASP A 14 6.36 -32.45 -10.88
N VAL A 15 7.24 -32.02 -9.98
CA VAL A 15 8.49 -31.33 -10.26
C VAL A 15 9.63 -32.05 -9.53
N ASN A 16 10.62 -32.48 -10.31
CA ASN A 16 11.91 -32.96 -9.82
C ASN A 16 12.98 -31.96 -10.25
N GLU A 17 13.51 -31.20 -9.29
CA GLU A 17 14.57 -30.23 -9.57
C GLU A 17 15.91 -30.77 -9.05
N GLU A 18 16.83 -31.01 -9.98
CA GLU A 18 18.21 -31.39 -9.69
C GLU A 18 19.09 -30.14 -9.62
N ASN A 19 20.08 -30.12 -8.71
CA ASN A 19 20.99 -28.97 -8.52
C ASN A 19 20.32 -27.69 -7.99
N VAL A 20 19.55 -27.83 -6.92
CA VAL A 20 18.89 -26.70 -6.25
C VAL A 20 19.95 -25.80 -5.58
N ASP A 21 20.00 -24.53 -5.98
CA ASP A 21 20.71 -23.50 -5.22
C ASP A 21 19.95 -23.23 -3.91
N PRO A 22 20.59 -23.41 -2.73
CA PRO A 22 19.96 -23.15 -1.45
C PRO A 22 19.45 -21.71 -1.28
N GLU A 23 19.99 -20.73 -2.01
CA GLU A 23 19.59 -19.32 -1.97
C GLU A 23 18.37 -19.00 -2.85
N LEU A 24 17.96 -19.91 -3.73
CA LEU A 24 16.86 -19.68 -4.65
C LEU A 24 15.53 -19.64 -3.91
N THR A 25 14.74 -18.59 -4.15
CA THR A 25 13.40 -18.46 -3.55
C THR A 25 12.33 -19.11 -4.43
N LEU A 26 11.25 -19.57 -3.80
CA LEU A 26 10.10 -20.15 -4.48
C LEU A 26 9.48 -19.16 -5.47
N ALA A 27 9.33 -17.88 -5.09
CA ALA A 27 8.77 -16.87 -5.99
C ALA A 27 9.62 -16.70 -7.26
N TYR A 28 10.94 -16.69 -7.14
CA TYR A 28 11.82 -16.61 -8.31
C TYR A 28 11.67 -17.86 -9.18
N TYR A 29 11.66 -19.05 -8.58
CA TYR A 29 11.50 -20.31 -9.31
C TYR A 29 10.16 -20.36 -10.07
N LEU A 30 9.05 -20.05 -9.40
CA LEU A 30 7.72 -20.01 -10.02
C LEU A 30 7.70 -19.07 -11.24
N ARG A 31 8.18 -17.84 -11.09
CA ARG A 31 8.11 -16.82 -12.13
C ARG A 31 9.09 -17.07 -13.28
N ASN A 32 10.32 -17.44 -12.98
CA ASN A 32 11.42 -17.43 -13.95
C ASN A 32 11.75 -18.82 -14.52
N LYS A 33 11.53 -19.89 -13.74
CA LYS A 33 11.75 -21.27 -14.22
C LYS A 33 10.45 -21.91 -14.73
N LEU A 34 9.34 -21.78 -13.99
CA LEU A 34 8.07 -22.38 -14.38
C LEU A 34 7.17 -21.47 -15.23
N GLY A 35 7.45 -20.16 -15.28
CA GLY A 35 6.64 -19.20 -16.03
C GLY A 35 5.28 -18.86 -15.38
N LEU A 36 5.07 -19.26 -14.12
CA LEU A 36 3.88 -18.97 -13.32
C LEU A 36 4.02 -17.58 -12.69
N ARG A 37 3.52 -16.57 -13.40
CA ARG A 37 3.75 -15.15 -13.11
C ARG A 37 2.59 -14.48 -12.39
N GLY A 38 1.52 -15.22 -12.07
CA GLY A 38 0.42 -14.74 -11.25
C GLY A 38 0.86 -14.36 -9.84
N THR A 39 1.84 -15.07 -9.27
CA THR A 39 2.51 -14.68 -8.03
C THR A 39 3.40 -13.44 -8.26
N LYS A 40 3.08 -12.33 -7.59
CA LYS A 40 3.74 -11.02 -7.83
C LYS A 40 4.77 -10.66 -6.76
N LEU A 41 5.80 -9.91 -7.13
CA LEU A 41 6.84 -9.40 -6.22
C LEU A 41 6.59 -7.90 -5.96
N GLY A 42 6.08 -7.56 -4.76
CA GLY A 42 5.79 -6.15 -4.40
C GLY A 42 6.73 -5.53 -3.35
N CYS A 43 7.31 -6.36 -2.45
CA CYS A 43 8.28 -5.89 -1.45
C CYS A 43 9.52 -6.77 -1.29
N GLU A 44 9.43 -8.07 -1.57
CA GLU A 44 10.51 -9.04 -1.32
C GLU A 44 10.93 -9.15 0.16
N GLU A 45 10.08 -8.70 1.09
CA GLU A 45 10.33 -8.71 2.54
C GLU A 45 9.29 -9.51 3.35
N GLY A 46 8.29 -10.11 2.67
CA GLY A 46 7.19 -10.84 3.31
C GLY A 46 6.14 -9.97 4.00
N VAL A 47 6.12 -8.66 3.70
CA VAL A 47 5.21 -7.68 4.33
C VAL A 47 3.93 -7.45 3.52
N CYS A 48 4.01 -7.39 2.20
CA CYS A 48 2.86 -6.99 1.36
C CYS A 48 1.88 -8.10 0.98
N GLY A 49 2.27 -9.38 1.13
CA GLY A 49 1.44 -10.52 0.76
C GLY A 49 1.16 -10.72 -0.74
N SER A 50 1.65 -9.89 -1.66
CA SER A 50 1.40 -10.07 -3.12
C SER A 50 2.02 -11.35 -3.71
N CYS A 51 3.02 -11.92 -3.02
CA CYS A 51 3.66 -13.18 -3.37
C CYS A 51 3.06 -14.39 -2.65
N THR A 52 1.87 -14.26 -2.04
CA THR A 52 1.27 -15.36 -1.28
C THR A 52 0.97 -16.54 -2.20
N VAL A 53 1.37 -17.73 -1.76
CA VAL A 53 1.02 -19.03 -2.36
C VAL A 53 0.59 -19.97 -1.24
N VAL A 54 0.03 -21.13 -1.59
CA VAL A 54 -0.40 -22.12 -0.60
C VAL A 54 0.51 -23.34 -0.66
N LEU A 55 0.97 -23.78 0.52
CA LEU A 55 1.65 -25.06 0.69
C LEU A 55 0.69 -26.06 1.34
N GLY A 56 0.38 -27.13 0.61
CA GLY A 56 -0.31 -28.31 1.10
C GLY A 56 0.68 -29.35 1.63
N THR A 57 0.38 -29.90 2.80
CA THR A 57 1.08 -31.05 3.41
C THR A 57 0.08 -32.07 3.89
N TRP A 58 0.44 -33.35 3.91
CA TRP A 58 -0.40 -34.39 4.49
C TRP A 58 -0.16 -34.51 6.00
N ASP A 59 -1.22 -34.52 6.80
CA ASP A 59 -1.18 -34.81 8.24
C ASP A 59 -1.59 -36.27 8.43
N ASP A 60 -0.62 -37.15 8.71
CA ASP A 60 -0.84 -38.58 8.90
C ASP A 60 -1.73 -38.88 10.12
N CYS A 61 -1.65 -38.06 11.17
CA CYS A 61 -2.44 -38.25 12.39
C CYS A 61 -3.92 -37.98 12.14
N GLN A 62 -4.24 -36.99 11.30
CA GLN A 62 -5.61 -36.62 10.95
C GLN A 62 -6.08 -37.24 9.63
N ASN A 63 -5.20 -37.93 8.91
CA ASN A 63 -5.43 -38.50 7.57
C ASN A 63 -6.06 -37.49 6.59
N LYS A 64 -5.54 -36.26 6.58
CA LYS A 64 -6.06 -35.18 5.74
C LYS A 64 -4.96 -34.22 5.26
N ALA A 65 -5.22 -33.51 4.17
CA ALA A 65 -4.35 -32.42 3.74
C ALA A 65 -4.56 -31.18 4.63
N VAL A 66 -3.47 -30.45 4.87
CA VAL A 66 -3.45 -29.16 5.58
C VAL A 66 -2.80 -28.14 4.68
N TYR A 67 -3.50 -27.02 4.46
CA TYR A 67 -3.09 -25.97 3.53
C TYR A 67 -2.65 -24.72 4.29
N ARG A 68 -1.50 -24.13 3.94
CA ARG A 68 -1.00 -22.93 4.62
C ARG A 68 -0.58 -21.87 3.62
N ALA A 69 -1.10 -20.67 3.77
CA ALA A 69 -0.63 -19.50 3.04
C ALA A 69 0.79 -19.13 3.51
N VAL A 70 1.70 -18.89 2.57
CA VAL A 70 3.08 -18.47 2.82
C VAL A 70 3.54 -17.42 1.81
N ASN A 71 4.54 -16.63 2.18
CA ASN A 71 5.14 -15.64 1.28
C ASN A 71 6.23 -16.28 0.41
N ALA A 72 5.95 -16.55 -0.86
CA ALA A 72 6.89 -17.23 -1.77
C ALA A 72 8.23 -16.49 -1.92
N CYS A 73 8.27 -15.17 -1.71
CA CYS A 73 9.52 -14.39 -1.76
C CYS A 73 10.50 -14.72 -0.63
N LEU A 74 10.03 -15.29 0.47
CA LEU A 74 10.86 -15.67 1.62
C LEU A 74 11.09 -17.18 1.70
N VAL A 75 10.26 -17.99 1.04
CA VAL A 75 10.38 -19.46 1.09
C VAL A 75 11.53 -19.90 0.19
N PRO A 76 12.59 -20.54 0.73
CA PRO A 76 13.62 -21.18 -0.08
C PRO A 76 13.03 -22.32 -0.90
N LEU A 77 13.53 -22.54 -2.11
CA LEU A 77 13.06 -23.61 -2.97
C LEU A 77 13.24 -24.99 -2.32
N PHE A 78 14.38 -25.26 -1.67
CA PHE A 78 14.58 -26.54 -0.98
C PHE A 78 13.56 -26.81 0.13
N HIS A 79 12.88 -25.77 0.63
CA HIS A 79 11.91 -25.89 1.69
C HIS A 79 10.56 -26.44 1.19
N VAL A 80 10.30 -26.47 -0.12
CA VAL A 80 9.07 -27.05 -0.67
C VAL A 80 9.17 -28.54 -0.98
N HIS A 81 10.29 -29.20 -0.66
CA HIS A 81 10.41 -30.65 -0.83
C HIS A 81 9.28 -31.38 -0.08
N LYS A 82 8.60 -32.29 -0.79
CA LYS A 82 7.41 -33.04 -0.36
C LYS A 82 6.20 -32.17 -0.02
N THR A 83 6.07 -31.00 -0.64
CA THR A 83 4.89 -30.15 -0.49
C THR A 83 4.13 -30.02 -1.80
N PHE A 84 2.85 -29.71 -1.68
CA PHE A 84 2.01 -29.31 -2.78
C PHE A 84 1.95 -27.78 -2.84
N VAL A 85 2.58 -27.17 -3.83
CA VAL A 85 2.53 -25.72 -4.06
C VAL A 85 1.33 -25.41 -4.95
N ILE A 86 0.45 -24.54 -4.47
CA ILE A 86 -0.68 -24.03 -5.22
C ILE A 86 -0.48 -22.53 -5.42
N THR A 87 -0.48 -22.10 -6.69
CA THR A 87 -0.46 -20.68 -7.09
C THR A 87 -1.85 -20.25 -7.54
N VAL A 88 -2.01 -18.96 -7.85
CA VAL A 88 -3.31 -18.42 -8.29
C VAL A 88 -3.81 -19.09 -9.58
N GLU A 89 -2.90 -19.45 -10.48
CA GLU A 89 -3.19 -20.19 -11.70
C GLU A 89 -3.68 -21.62 -11.43
N GLY A 90 -3.30 -22.21 -10.30
CA GLY A 90 -3.75 -23.54 -9.88
C GLY A 90 -5.13 -23.54 -9.23
N VAL A 91 -5.57 -22.41 -8.68
CA VAL A 91 -6.91 -22.24 -8.09
C VAL A 91 -7.97 -22.15 -9.19
N GLY A 92 -7.67 -21.44 -10.28
CA GLY A 92 -8.57 -21.28 -11.42
C GLY A 92 -8.00 -20.36 -12.48
N SER A 93 -8.65 -20.38 -13.64
CA SER A 93 -8.31 -19.56 -14.82
C SER A 93 -9.58 -18.92 -15.37
N ARG A 94 -9.49 -18.07 -16.39
CA ARG A 94 -10.69 -17.55 -17.07
C ARG A 94 -11.57 -18.63 -17.70
N ASP A 95 -11.00 -19.77 -18.09
CA ASP A 95 -11.79 -20.87 -18.67
C ASP A 95 -12.60 -21.61 -17.60
N LYS A 96 -12.11 -21.62 -16.35
CA LYS A 96 -12.81 -22.17 -15.18
C LYS A 96 -12.45 -21.35 -13.95
N ILE A 97 -13.19 -20.27 -13.73
CA ILE A 97 -12.94 -19.34 -12.64
C ILE A 97 -13.40 -19.92 -11.31
N HIS A 98 -12.55 -19.81 -10.29
CA HIS A 98 -12.89 -20.27 -8.95
C HIS A 98 -13.89 -19.32 -8.26
N PRO A 99 -14.82 -19.77 -7.41
CA PRO A 99 -15.77 -18.89 -6.73
C PRO A 99 -15.13 -17.70 -5.99
N ILE A 100 -13.97 -17.89 -5.33
CA ILE A 100 -13.22 -16.78 -4.71
C ILE A 100 -12.78 -15.75 -5.76
N GLN A 101 -12.20 -16.22 -6.87
CA GLN A 101 -11.74 -15.37 -7.96
C GLN A 101 -12.91 -14.61 -8.59
N ASP A 102 -14.02 -15.28 -8.82
CA ASP A 102 -15.23 -14.73 -9.42
C ASP A 102 -15.90 -13.65 -8.55
N ARG A 103 -16.11 -13.95 -7.26
CA ARG A 103 -16.65 -12.97 -6.30
C ARG A 103 -15.78 -11.74 -6.19
N MET A 104 -14.46 -11.91 -6.18
CA MET A 104 -13.54 -10.77 -6.16
C MET A 104 -13.54 -9.99 -7.48
N ALA A 105 -13.57 -10.67 -8.64
CA ALA A 105 -13.52 -10.03 -9.95
C ALA A 105 -14.79 -9.21 -10.26
N ARG A 106 -15.96 -9.87 -10.22
CA ARG A 106 -17.24 -9.22 -10.48
C ARG A 106 -17.71 -8.36 -9.30
N GLY A 107 -17.20 -8.63 -8.09
CA GLY A 107 -17.47 -7.81 -6.90
C GLY A 107 -16.59 -6.58 -6.73
N HIS A 108 -15.85 -6.18 -7.77
CA HIS A 108 -15.01 -4.97 -7.78
C HIS A 108 -13.92 -4.94 -6.70
N ALA A 109 -13.49 -6.11 -6.22
CA ALA A 109 -12.48 -6.26 -5.17
C ALA A 109 -11.04 -6.02 -5.65
N LEU A 110 -10.86 -5.38 -6.80
CA LEU A 110 -9.56 -5.03 -7.36
C LEU A 110 -9.65 -3.84 -8.30
N GLN A 111 -8.53 -3.12 -8.36
CA GLN A 111 -8.30 -1.97 -9.24
C GLN A 111 -7.06 -2.25 -10.11
N CYS A 112 -5.85 -1.94 -9.62
CA CYS A 112 -4.63 -2.18 -10.39
C CYS A 112 -4.33 -3.67 -10.59
N GLY A 113 -4.88 -4.55 -9.74
CA GLY A 113 -4.80 -6.02 -9.83
C GLY A 113 -3.54 -6.66 -9.26
N PHE A 114 -2.51 -5.90 -8.90
CA PHE A 114 -1.18 -6.46 -8.56
C PHE A 114 -1.16 -7.26 -7.25
N CYS A 115 -1.93 -6.83 -6.24
CA CYS A 115 -2.03 -7.53 -4.95
C CYS A 115 -3.06 -8.67 -4.95
N SER A 116 -3.96 -8.69 -5.93
CA SER A 116 -5.17 -9.51 -5.92
C SER A 116 -4.90 -11.02 -5.88
N PRO A 117 -3.92 -11.58 -6.63
CA PRO A 117 -3.51 -12.97 -6.47
C PRO A 117 -3.17 -13.35 -5.01
N GLY A 118 -2.51 -12.44 -4.28
CA GLY A 118 -2.14 -12.68 -2.88
C GLY A 118 -3.36 -12.83 -1.96
N PHE A 119 -4.40 -12.01 -2.16
CA PHE A 119 -5.65 -12.12 -1.40
C PHE A 119 -6.40 -13.42 -1.71
N VAL A 120 -6.46 -13.80 -3.00
CA VAL A 120 -7.05 -15.09 -3.42
C VAL A 120 -6.36 -16.24 -2.70
N MET A 121 -5.03 -16.27 -2.70
CA MET A 121 -4.29 -17.37 -2.07
C MET A 121 -4.44 -17.40 -0.54
N SER A 122 -4.51 -16.24 0.13
CA SER A 122 -4.78 -16.18 1.57
C SER A 122 -6.18 -16.73 1.90
N ALA A 123 -7.20 -16.32 1.15
CA ALA A 123 -8.57 -16.82 1.33
C ALA A 123 -8.68 -18.30 0.99
N TYR A 124 -8.04 -18.74 -0.11
CA TYR A 124 -8.01 -20.12 -0.55
C TYR A 124 -7.43 -21.06 0.51
N ALA A 125 -6.31 -20.67 1.14
CA ALA A 125 -5.72 -21.44 2.25
C ALA A 125 -6.69 -21.60 3.42
N LEU A 126 -7.41 -20.52 3.79
CA LEU A 126 -8.40 -20.57 4.86
C LEU A 126 -9.55 -21.51 4.47
N PHE A 127 -10.14 -21.32 3.29
CA PHE A 127 -11.37 -22.02 2.89
C PHE A 127 -11.12 -23.50 2.60
N SER A 128 -9.90 -23.85 2.19
CA SER A 128 -9.47 -25.25 2.03
C SER A 128 -9.41 -26.00 3.35
N ASN A 129 -9.18 -25.30 4.48
CA ASN A 129 -9.19 -25.91 5.81
C ASN A 129 -10.53 -25.75 6.54
N GLN A 130 -11.22 -24.62 6.31
CA GLN A 130 -12.48 -24.25 6.95
C GLN A 130 -13.45 -23.72 5.87
N PRO A 131 -14.27 -24.59 5.26
CA PRO A 131 -15.17 -24.22 4.16
C PRO A 131 -16.27 -23.21 4.51
N ASN A 132 -16.63 -23.09 5.79
CA ASN A 132 -17.53 -22.05 6.31
C ASN A 132 -16.78 -21.19 7.35
N PRO A 133 -15.97 -20.22 6.93
CA PRO A 133 -15.16 -19.40 7.81
C PRO A 133 -15.98 -18.30 8.49
N THR A 134 -15.60 -17.92 9.72
CA THR A 134 -16.14 -16.71 10.37
C THR A 134 -15.52 -15.44 9.80
N ILE A 135 -16.15 -14.29 10.02
CA ILE A 135 -15.60 -12.97 9.63
C ILE A 135 -14.26 -12.72 10.31
N GLN A 136 -14.11 -13.14 11.58
CA GLN A 136 -12.85 -13.02 12.31
C GLN A 136 -11.72 -13.84 11.66
N GLN A 137 -12.02 -15.07 11.22
CA GLN A 137 -11.05 -15.92 10.52
C GLN A 137 -10.65 -15.33 9.18
N ILE A 138 -11.60 -14.77 8.42
CA ILE A 138 -11.31 -14.06 7.16
C ILE A 138 -10.38 -12.87 7.42
N ASN A 139 -10.70 -12.02 8.40
CA ASN A 139 -9.87 -10.88 8.77
C ASN A 139 -8.45 -11.31 9.15
N ALA A 140 -8.33 -12.35 9.98
CA ALA A 140 -7.03 -12.88 10.38
C ALA A 140 -6.22 -13.38 9.18
N ALA A 141 -6.82 -14.10 8.24
CA ALA A 141 -6.13 -14.68 7.09
C ALA A 141 -5.55 -13.63 6.13
N ILE A 142 -6.25 -12.50 5.92
CA ILE A 142 -5.83 -11.48 4.96
C ILE A 142 -5.11 -10.27 5.57
N ARG A 143 -4.93 -10.22 6.90
CA ARG A 143 -4.43 -9.01 7.60
C ARG A 143 -3.06 -8.49 7.11
N ALA A 144 -2.25 -9.36 6.50
CA ALA A 144 -0.94 -9.02 5.96
C ALA A 144 -0.88 -8.92 4.43
N ASN A 145 -2.04 -8.98 3.77
CA ASN A 145 -2.14 -8.63 2.36
C ASN A 145 -2.39 -7.13 2.26
N LEU A 146 -1.48 -6.41 1.61
CA LEU A 146 -1.57 -4.96 1.44
C LEU A 146 -2.22 -4.62 0.09
N CYS A 147 -3.08 -3.61 0.09
CA CYS A 147 -3.67 -3.02 -1.09
C CYS A 147 -3.61 -1.49 -1.00
N ARG A 148 -3.09 -0.84 -2.04
CA ARG A 148 -2.98 0.63 -2.11
C ARG A 148 -4.15 1.30 -2.84
N CYS A 149 -4.99 0.53 -3.54
CA CYS A 149 -5.96 1.07 -4.49
C CYS A 149 -7.42 1.02 -3.99
N THR A 150 -7.86 -0.07 -3.38
CA THR A 150 -9.30 -0.36 -3.20
C THR A 150 -9.91 0.21 -1.93
N GLY A 151 -9.09 0.62 -0.96
CA GLY A 151 -9.57 0.90 0.40
C GLY A 151 -10.10 -0.34 1.13
N TYR A 152 -9.74 -1.53 0.67
CA TYR A 152 -10.13 -2.89 1.14
C TYR A 152 -11.61 -3.24 1.27
N ARG A 153 -12.54 -2.29 1.40
CA ARG A 153 -13.99 -2.56 1.52
C ARG A 153 -14.51 -3.60 0.52
N PRO A 154 -14.32 -3.47 -0.81
CA PRO A 154 -14.86 -4.45 -1.74
C PRO A 154 -14.16 -5.83 -1.65
N ILE A 155 -12.92 -5.88 -1.15
CA ILE A 155 -12.23 -7.16 -0.87
C ILE A 155 -12.88 -7.85 0.32
N LEU A 156 -13.06 -7.10 1.42
CA LEU A 156 -13.69 -7.62 2.63
C LEU A 156 -15.12 -8.07 2.34
N GLU A 157 -15.92 -7.26 1.65
CA GLU A 157 -17.31 -7.60 1.31
C GLU A 157 -17.38 -8.87 0.45
N ALA A 158 -16.52 -9.01 -0.57
CA ALA A 158 -16.46 -10.21 -1.40
C ALA A 158 -16.07 -11.45 -0.59
N LEU A 159 -15.13 -11.35 0.36
CA LEU A 159 -14.73 -12.48 1.19
C LEU A 159 -15.76 -12.80 2.29
N TYR A 160 -16.36 -11.78 2.91
CA TYR A 160 -17.41 -11.94 3.92
C TYR A 160 -18.64 -12.65 3.35
N SER A 161 -18.92 -12.51 2.06
CA SER A 161 -20.01 -13.21 1.39
C SER A 161 -19.92 -14.75 1.47
N PHE A 162 -18.75 -15.32 1.83
CA PHE A 162 -18.58 -16.75 2.08
C PHE A 162 -18.89 -17.16 3.54
N SER A 163 -19.01 -16.21 4.46
CA SER A 163 -19.38 -16.45 5.86
C SER A 163 -20.90 -16.43 6.04
N SER A 164 -21.42 -17.37 6.82
CA SER A 164 -22.83 -17.37 7.27
C SER A 164 -23.20 -16.16 8.13
N GLU A 165 -22.23 -15.47 8.72
CA GLU A 165 -22.45 -14.28 9.56
C GLU A 165 -22.79 -13.02 8.75
N SER A 166 -22.47 -13.01 7.45
CA SER A 166 -22.65 -11.84 6.57
C SER A 166 -24.11 -11.50 6.24
N GLY A 167 -25.08 -12.27 6.75
CA GLY A 167 -26.50 -11.96 6.60
C GLY A 167 -26.96 -11.95 5.14
N GLY A 168 -26.57 -12.94 4.35
CA GLY A 168 -27.18 -13.20 3.05
C GLY A 168 -28.66 -13.55 3.24
N CYS A 169 -29.54 -12.90 2.47
CA CYS A 169 -31.00 -12.80 2.68
C CYS A 169 -31.79 -14.13 2.72
N CYS A 170 -31.16 -15.31 2.71
CA CYS A 170 -31.83 -16.61 2.72
C CYS A 170 -31.04 -17.68 3.49
N GLY A 171 -31.17 -17.70 4.83
CA GLY A 171 -31.01 -18.94 5.61
C GLY A 171 -30.36 -18.80 7.00
N GLY A 172 -31.15 -18.60 8.05
CA GLY A 172 -30.75 -18.91 9.45
C GLY A 172 -31.28 -17.98 10.55
N ASN A 173 -32.59 -17.97 10.80
CA ASN A 173 -33.32 -17.20 11.83
C ASN A 173 -32.65 -17.07 13.23
N LYS A 174 -32.74 -15.86 13.83
CA LYS A 174 -33.67 -15.47 14.93
C LYS A 174 -33.46 -13.97 15.26
N THR A 175 -34.53 -13.16 15.17
CA THR A 175 -34.72 -11.73 15.58
C THR A 175 -34.59 -10.57 14.58
N GLY A 176 -34.60 -10.79 13.25
CA GLY A 176 -34.77 -9.68 12.29
C GLY A 176 -35.65 -10.08 11.11
N GLY A 177 -36.95 -9.83 11.20
CA GLY A 177 -37.90 -10.16 10.12
C GLY A 177 -37.79 -9.20 8.94
N GLY A 178 -37.73 -9.79 7.74
CA GLY A 178 -38.36 -9.30 6.51
C GLY A 178 -37.72 -8.09 5.83
N CYS A 179 -37.33 -8.27 4.56
CA CYS A 179 -37.57 -7.29 3.50
C CYS A 179 -37.36 -5.82 3.93
N CYS A 180 -36.14 -5.45 4.33
CA CYS A 180 -35.87 -4.10 4.82
C CYS A 180 -35.83 -3.11 3.64
N LYS A 181 -37.00 -2.58 3.27
CA LYS A 181 -37.13 -1.13 3.15
C LYS A 181 -36.60 -0.56 4.47
N ASP A 182 -35.45 0.10 4.45
CA ASP A 182 -34.98 0.85 5.60
C ASP A 182 -36.08 1.81 6.06
N LYS A 183 -36.50 1.67 7.32
CA LYS A 183 -37.41 2.61 8.00
C LYS A 183 -36.66 3.91 8.30
N SER A 184 -36.22 4.61 7.26
CA SER A 184 -35.76 6.01 7.29
C SER A 184 -35.40 6.60 5.92
N SER A 185 -35.51 5.85 4.80
CA SER A 185 -35.65 6.50 3.50
C SER A 185 -37.07 7.04 3.42
N SER A 186 -37.27 8.26 3.93
CA SER A 186 -38.47 9.03 3.63
C SER A 186 -38.68 9.00 2.12
N ASP A 187 -39.88 8.63 1.68
CA ASP A 187 -40.34 8.65 0.27
C ASP A 187 -40.27 10.07 -0.38
N GLU A 188 -39.58 11.02 0.25
CA GLU A 188 -39.24 12.36 -0.27
C GLU A 188 -37.93 12.39 -1.08
N ASP A 189 -37.08 11.35 -1.03
CA ASP A 189 -35.93 11.24 -1.94
C ASP A 189 -36.43 10.76 -3.32
N GLY A 190 -36.77 11.72 -4.18
CA GLY A 190 -37.19 11.46 -5.55
C GLY A 190 -36.11 10.75 -6.38
N GLY A 191 -36.11 9.42 -6.40
CA GLY A 191 -35.36 8.60 -7.35
C GLY A 191 -34.78 7.31 -6.74
N TYR A 192 -35.13 6.17 -7.35
CA TYR A 192 -34.66 4.82 -7.00
C TYR A 192 -33.13 4.69 -6.98
N ASP A 193 -32.52 4.67 -5.80
CA ASP A 193 -31.12 4.29 -5.65
C ASP A 193 -30.96 2.78 -5.62
N GLU A 194 -29.97 2.27 -6.36
CA GLU A 194 -29.61 0.86 -6.33
C GLU A 194 -28.36 0.64 -5.47
N LYS A 195 -28.34 -0.47 -4.74
CA LYS A 195 -27.11 -0.99 -4.12
C LYS A 195 -26.17 -1.44 -5.24
N LEU A 196 -24.88 -1.10 -5.13
CA LEU A 196 -23.87 -1.42 -6.14
C LEU A 196 -23.82 -2.90 -6.56
N LEU A 197 -23.99 -3.81 -5.60
CA LEU A 197 -23.80 -5.23 -5.82
C LEU A 197 -24.59 -6.08 -4.82
N SER A 198 -25.03 -7.25 -5.28
CA SER A 198 -25.51 -8.36 -4.46
C SER A 198 -24.74 -9.64 -4.79
N PHE A 199 -24.30 -10.37 -3.77
CA PHE A 199 -23.61 -11.66 -3.95
C PHE A 199 -24.56 -12.87 -4.06
N ASN A 200 -25.88 -12.66 -3.99
CA ASN A 200 -26.87 -13.75 -4.01
C ASN A 200 -26.84 -14.56 -5.32
N ASP A 201 -26.52 -13.92 -6.44
CA ASP A 201 -26.50 -14.54 -7.77
C ASP A 201 -25.12 -15.09 -8.16
N PHE A 202 -24.17 -15.11 -7.22
CA PHE A 202 -22.84 -15.66 -7.45
C PHE A 202 -22.81 -17.17 -7.23
N PRO A 203 -21.95 -17.92 -7.95
CA PRO A 203 -21.71 -19.32 -7.68
C PRO A 203 -21.44 -19.59 -6.20
N LYS A 204 -22.04 -20.67 -5.69
CA LYS A 204 -21.76 -21.18 -4.35
C LYS A 204 -20.39 -21.85 -4.35
N TYR A 205 -19.70 -21.74 -3.22
CA TYR A 205 -18.46 -22.46 -2.99
C TYR A 205 -18.77 -23.94 -2.74
N ASP A 206 -18.16 -24.83 -3.52
CA ASP A 206 -18.24 -26.28 -3.37
C ASP A 206 -16.85 -26.84 -3.06
N PRO A 207 -16.56 -27.20 -1.78
CA PRO A 207 -15.25 -27.70 -1.38
C PRO A 207 -14.90 -29.07 -1.99
N THR A 208 -15.85 -29.77 -2.64
CA THR A 208 -15.58 -31.05 -3.33
C THR A 208 -14.94 -30.87 -4.70
N GLN A 209 -14.97 -29.66 -5.26
CA GLN A 209 -14.39 -29.32 -6.56
C GLN A 209 -12.94 -28.84 -6.47
N GLU A 210 -12.37 -28.85 -5.27
CA GLU A 210 -10.99 -28.42 -5.03
C GLU A 210 -9.97 -29.36 -5.65
N ILE A 211 -8.80 -28.81 -5.96
CA ILE A 211 -7.69 -29.62 -6.47
C ILE A 211 -7.31 -30.67 -5.44
N ILE A 212 -7.31 -31.94 -5.86
CA ILE A 212 -6.99 -33.06 -4.98
C ILE A 212 -5.53 -32.96 -4.50
N PHE A 213 -5.28 -33.38 -3.27
CA PHE A 213 -3.91 -33.52 -2.80
C PHE A 213 -3.18 -34.57 -3.67
N PRO A 214 -2.01 -34.25 -4.25
CA PRO A 214 -1.33 -35.12 -5.20
C PRO A 214 -1.05 -36.51 -4.61
N PRO A 215 -1.57 -37.59 -5.22
CA PRO A 215 -1.30 -38.95 -4.75
C PRO A 215 0.20 -39.27 -4.74
N SER A 216 0.97 -38.72 -5.69
CA SER A 216 2.42 -38.84 -5.80
C SER A 216 3.14 -38.42 -4.51
N LEU A 217 2.66 -37.37 -3.82
CA LEU A 217 3.22 -36.92 -2.56
C LEU A 217 2.90 -37.84 -1.37
N ARG A 218 1.76 -38.54 -1.41
CA ARG A 218 1.37 -39.48 -0.34
C ARG A 218 2.17 -40.79 -0.40
N VAL A 219 2.48 -41.25 -1.62
CA VAL A 219 3.23 -42.50 -1.83
C VAL A 219 4.73 -42.28 -1.98
N PHE A 220 5.21 -41.03 -1.89
CA PHE A 220 6.63 -40.72 -2.04
C PHE A 220 7.44 -41.35 -0.91
N SER A 221 8.29 -42.31 -1.26
CA SER A 221 9.29 -42.88 -0.36
C SER A 221 10.60 -42.11 -0.51
N ASP A 222 11.07 -41.54 0.59
CA ASP A 222 12.31 -40.77 0.61
C ASP A 222 13.50 -41.69 0.87
N SER A 223 14.65 -41.33 0.33
CA SER A 223 15.89 -42.04 0.59
C SER A 223 16.37 -41.75 2.02
N GLU A 224 16.82 -42.79 2.73
CA GLU A 224 17.49 -42.67 4.04
C GLU A 224 18.86 -41.95 3.95
N THR A 225 19.39 -41.79 2.75
CA THR A 225 20.66 -41.08 2.51
C THR A 225 20.47 -39.56 2.65
N PRO A 226 21.37 -38.84 3.34
CA PRO A 226 21.32 -37.38 3.41
C PRO A 226 21.53 -36.76 2.02
N VAL A 227 20.81 -35.66 1.77
CA VAL A 227 20.90 -34.89 0.52
C VAL A 227 21.82 -33.69 0.73
N THR A 228 22.70 -33.40 -0.22
CA THR A 228 23.53 -32.18 -0.20
C THR A 228 23.19 -31.33 -1.41
N LEU A 229 22.74 -30.11 -1.16
CA LEU A 229 22.42 -29.10 -2.16
C LEU A 229 23.58 -28.10 -2.24
N LYS A 230 24.02 -27.74 -3.44
CA LYS A 230 25.15 -26.84 -3.68
C LYS A 230 24.71 -25.71 -4.59
N GLY A 231 24.75 -24.49 -4.08
CA GLY A 231 24.66 -23.25 -4.85
C GLY A 231 26.04 -22.60 -4.97
N ASP A 232 26.07 -21.38 -5.52
CA ASP A 232 27.33 -20.66 -5.76
C ASP A 232 28.11 -20.34 -4.49
N ARG A 233 27.40 -20.07 -3.39
CA ARG A 233 27.99 -19.65 -2.10
C ARG A 233 27.64 -20.57 -0.94
N ILE A 234 26.56 -21.32 -1.07
CA ILE A 234 25.99 -22.09 0.04
C ILE A 234 26.00 -23.58 -0.31
N GLU A 235 26.57 -24.38 0.58
CA GLU A 235 26.37 -25.83 0.60
C GLU A 235 25.43 -26.17 1.76
N LEU A 236 24.23 -26.68 1.45
CA LEU A 236 23.23 -27.07 2.43
C LEU A 236 23.11 -28.59 2.52
N LEU A 237 23.32 -29.14 3.72
CA LEU A 237 23.09 -30.55 4.02
C LEU A 237 21.70 -30.76 4.64
N LEU A 238 20.96 -31.73 4.11
CA LEU A 238 19.63 -32.15 4.55
C LEU A 238 19.74 -33.56 5.18
N PRO A 239 19.95 -33.65 6.51
CA PRO A 239 19.99 -34.93 7.22
C PRO A 239 18.58 -35.52 7.34
N LYS A 240 18.50 -36.85 7.41
CA LYS A 240 17.24 -37.61 7.51
C LYS A 240 16.91 -38.07 8.93
N ASN A 241 17.92 -38.13 9.80
CA ASN A 241 17.77 -38.51 11.21
C ASN A 241 18.77 -37.79 12.12
N ILE A 242 18.60 -37.91 13.44
CA ILE A 242 19.41 -37.19 14.43
C ILE A 242 20.88 -37.62 14.42
N ASP A 243 21.18 -38.89 14.11
CA ASP A 243 22.56 -39.39 14.06
C ASP A 243 23.32 -38.78 12.90
N GLN A 244 22.68 -38.68 11.73
CA GLN A 244 23.22 -37.93 10.59
C GLN A 244 23.41 -36.45 10.95
N PHE A 245 22.43 -35.84 11.61
CA PHE A 245 22.56 -34.45 12.05
C PHE A 245 23.78 -34.26 12.96
N LYS A 246 23.91 -35.07 14.02
CA LYS A 246 25.06 -35.04 14.95
C LYS A 246 26.39 -35.23 14.22
N LYS A 247 26.46 -36.21 13.32
CA LYS A 247 27.66 -36.54 12.54
C LYS A 247 28.11 -35.38 11.66
N PHE A 248 27.19 -34.69 11.00
CA PHE A 248 27.52 -33.67 9.99
C PHE A 248 27.39 -32.21 10.47
N LYS A 249 26.90 -31.97 11.69
CA LYS A 249 26.75 -30.62 12.26
C LYS A 249 28.07 -29.84 12.33
N LYS A 250 29.19 -30.54 12.59
CA LYS A 250 30.50 -29.90 12.78
C LYS A 250 30.84 -28.96 11.61
N ASP A 251 31.23 -27.73 11.93
CA ASP A 251 31.58 -26.67 10.98
C ASP A 251 30.42 -26.21 10.05
N ARG A 252 29.17 -26.52 10.41
CA ARG A 252 27.97 -26.07 9.69
C ARG A 252 27.08 -25.16 10.52
N THR A 253 26.53 -24.12 9.89
CA THR A 253 25.50 -23.29 10.50
C THR A 253 24.15 -24.02 10.46
N VAL A 254 23.46 -24.10 11.59
CA VAL A 254 22.14 -24.74 11.68
C VAL A 254 21.06 -23.78 11.18
N ILE A 255 20.21 -24.26 10.27
CA ILE A 255 19.09 -23.51 9.68
C ILE A 255 17.76 -24.24 9.94
N SER A 256 16.84 -23.62 10.68
CA SER A 256 15.53 -24.19 11.00
C SER A 256 14.42 -23.80 10.00
N SER A 257 14.41 -22.53 9.56
CA SER A 257 13.60 -22.01 8.45
C SER A 257 14.38 -20.90 7.74
N GLY A 258 14.30 -20.86 6.42
CA GLY A 258 15.14 -19.97 5.62
C GLY A 258 14.57 -18.55 5.54
N LEU A 259 15.01 -17.66 6.43
CA LEU A 259 14.95 -16.22 6.13
C LEU A 259 16.14 -15.86 5.23
N ILE A 260 16.05 -16.28 3.96
CA ILE A 260 17.15 -16.13 2.99
C ILE A 260 17.32 -14.70 2.49
N THR A 261 16.30 -13.86 2.59
CA THR A 261 16.36 -12.48 2.06
C THR A 261 17.50 -11.64 2.61
N ARG A 262 18.09 -12.02 3.75
CA ARG A 262 19.33 -11.39 4.24
C ARG A 262 20.57 -11.70 3.41
N PHE A 263 20.66 -12.79 2.65
CA PHE A 263 21.89 -13.15 1.92
C PHE A 263 22.04 -12.43 0.58
N VAL A 264 20.93 -12.13 -0.11
CA VAL A 264 20.95 -11.34 -1.36
C VAL A 264 21.45 -9.92 -1.10
N SER A 265 21.32 -9.43 0.14
CA SER A 265 21.73 -8.09 0.51
C SER A 265 23.18 -7.96 0.99
N THR A 266 23.93 -9.07 1.10
CA THR A 266 25.32 -9.06 1.59
C THR A 266 26.33 -8.68 0.51
N ARG A 267 27.33 -7.89 0.90
CA ARG A 267 28.53 -7.55 0.09
C ARG A 267 29.50 -8.72 -0.10
N ASN A 268 29.13 -9.95 0.30
CA ASN A 268 30.14 -11.00 0.41
C ASN A 268 30.48 -11.60 -0.96
N PRO A 269 31.76 -11.59 -1.36
CA PRO A 269 32.22 -12.16 -2.63
C PRO A 269 32.10 -13.68 -2.67
N LYS A 270 32.30 -14.27 -3.87
CA LYS A 270 32.17 -15.72 -4.13
C LYS A 270 33.06 -16.59 -3.24
N GLU A 271 34.19 -16.05 -2.77
CA GLU A 271 35.11 -16.73 -1.84
C GLU A 271 34.48 -17.00 -0.45
N PHE A 272 33.39 -16.31 -0.11
CA PHE A 272 32.68 -16.51 1.14
C PHE A 272 31.70 -17.69 1.05
N SER A 273 32.24 -18.90 0.91
CA SER A 273 31.40 -20.11 0.95
C SER A 273 30.96 -20.43 2.37
N GLN A 274 29.67 -20.68 2.60
CA GLN A 274 29.15 -21.14 3.89
C GLN A 274 28.59 -22.56 3.78
N LYS A 275 28.79 -23.34 4.84
CA LYS A 275 28.20 -24.67 4.98
C LYS A 275 27.04 -24.62 5.97
N TRP A 276 25.87 -25.08 5.54
CA TRP A 276 24.66 -25.12 6.34
C TRP A 276 24.17 -26.56 6.55
N ILE A 277 23.39 -26.76 7.61
CA ILE A 277 22.67 -28.00 7.89
C ILE A 277 21.23 -27.67 8.33
N SER A 278 20.25 -28.37 7.78
CA SER A 278 18.84 -28.15 8.12
C SER A 278 18.35 -29.08 9.23
N THR A 279 17.47 -28.59 10.11
CA THR A 279 16.73 -29.42 11.08
C THR A 279 15.40 -29.94 10.54
N LYS A 280 14.93 -29.43 9.39
CA LYS A 280 13.56 -29.65 8.89
C LYS A 280 13.18 -31.13 8.71
N TYR A 281 14.09 -31.95 8.20
CA TYR A 281 13.78 -33.34 7.83
C TYR A 281 14.21 -34.36 8.89
N VAL A 282 14.56 -33.90 10.09
CA VAL A 282 14.93 -34.76 11.21
C VAL A 282 13.76 -34.83 12.18
N LYS A 283 13.29 -36.05 12.42
CA LYS A 283 12.04 -36.35 13.13
C LYS A 283 11.97 -35.70 14.52
N GLU A 284 13.03 -35.79 15.30
CA GLU A 284 13.10 -35.33 16.70
C GLU A 284 12.93 -33.80 16.83
N PHE A 285 13.28 -33.04 15.79
CA PHE A 285 13.02 -31.60 15.77
C PHE A 285 11.59 -31.25 15.34
N ASN A 286 10.78 -32.19 14.84
CA ASN A 286 9.41 -31.94 14.37
C ASN A 286 8.33 -32.63 15.21
N GLU A 287 8.70 -33.50 16.15
CA GLU A 287 7.73 -34.23 16.96
C GLU A 287 6.98 -33.33 17.96
N ILE A 288 5.72 -33.70 18.18
CA ILE A 288 4.88 -33.18 19.25
C ILE A 288 4.54 -34.35 20.15
N THR A 289 4.84 -34.23 21.45
CA THR A 289 4.49 -35.24 22.44
C THR A 289 3.65 -34.60 23.52
N VAL A 290 2.39 -35.02 23.64
CA VAL A 290 1.48 -34.58 24.70
C VAL A 290 1.37 -35.68 25.74
N ASN A 291 1.96 -35.43 26.91
CA ASN A 291 1.87 -36.32 28.07
C ASN A 291 0.80 -35.80 29.05
N LYS A 292 0.60 -36.52 30.16
CA LYS A 292 -0.30 -36.08 31.23
C LYS A 292 0.15 -34.75 31.84
N ASP A 293 1.45 -34.62 32.15
CA ASP A 293 1.98 -33.50 32.92
C ASP A 293 2.70 -32.45 32.05
N SER A 294 3.07 -32.78 30.82
CA SER A 294 3.84 -31.90 29.95
C SER A 294 3.44 -32.00 28.49
N VAL A 295 3.69 -30.92 27.74
CA VAL A 295 3.67 -30.91 26.28
C VAL A 295 5.06 -30.57 25.77
N VAL A 296 5.55 -31.38 24.83
CA VAL A 296 6.85 -31.23 24.19
C VAL A 296 6.63 -30.83 22.74
N VAL A 297 7.25 -29.74 22.31
CA VAL A 297 7.16 -29.21 20.94
C VAL A 297 8.54 -29.19 20.29
N GLY A 298 8.69 -29.87 19.16
CA GLY A 298 9.94 -29.93 18.39
C GLY A 298 10.39 -28.57 17.84
N ALA A 299 11.70 -28.35 17.79
CA ALA A 299 12.35 -27.10 17.38
C ALA A 299 12.00 -26.58 15.98
N ALA A 300 11.75 -27.47 15.03
CA ALA A 300 11.51 -27.16 13.62
C ALA A 300 10.02 -26.94 13.30
N LEU A 301 9.13 -27.01 14.30
CA LEU A 301 7.74 -26.64 14.11
C LEU A 301 7.61 -25.15 13.75
N ASN A 302 6.73 -24.85 12.79
CA ASN A 302 6.35 -23.47 12.51
C ASN A 302 5.58 -22.87 13.70
N ILE A 303 5.59 -21.53 13.80
CA ILE A 303 5.02 -20.79 14.92
C ILE A 303 3.53 -21.08 15.07
N GLN A 304 2.78 -21.13 13.97
CA GLN A 304 1.34 -21.39 14.03
C GLN A 304 1.04 -22.78 14.61
N LYS A 305 1.72 -23.83 14.12
CA LYS A 305 1.52 -25.20 14.62
C LYS A 305 1.92 -25.34 16.09
N MET A 306 2.98 -24.64 16.52
CA MET A 306 3.36 -24.57 17.93
C MET A 306 2.24 -23.91 18.76
N ALA A 307 1.72 -22.75 18.32
CA ALA A 307 0.65 -22.05 18.99
C ALA A 307 -0.62 -22.91 19.10
N ASP A 308 -1.08 -23.50 17.99
CA ASP A 308 -2.25 -24.40 17.96
C ASP A 308 -2.11 -25.55 18.96
N THR A 309 -0.89 -26.10 19.07
CA THR A 309 -0.58 -27.21 19.99
C THR A 309 -0.65 -26.76 21.46
N LEU A 310 -0.08 -25.59 21.79
CA LEU A 310 -0.12 -25.06 23.15
C LEU A 310 -1.55 -24.65 23.54
N THR A 311 -2.26 -23.97 22.65
CA THR A 311 -3.66 -23.56 22.85
C THR A 311 -4.57 -24.73 23.16
N SER A 312 -4.39 -25.87 22.48
CA SER A 312 -5.19 -27.08 22.71
C SER A 312 -4.73 -27.94 23.89
N SER A 313 -3.48 -27.79 24.33
CA SER A 313 -2.87 -28.67 25.36
C SER A 313 -2.86 -28.06 26.77
N LEU A 314 -2.89 -26.73 26.89
CA LEU A 314 -2.85 -25.98 28.14
C LEU A 314 -4.27 -25.61 28.62
N SER A 315 -4.38 -25.04 29.83
CA SER A 315 -5.67 -24.60 30.38
C SER A 315 -6.32 -23.51 29.51
N ILE A 316 -7.66 -23.46 29.49
CA ILE A 316 -8.41 -22.60 28.56
C ILE A 316 -8.05 -21.11 28.67
N ASN A 317 -7.82 -20.61 29.89
CA ASN A 317 -7.45 -19.21 30.13
C ASN A 317 -6.06 -18.87 29.57
N ILE A 318 -5.14 -19.85 29.58
CA ILE A 318 -3.80 -19.69 29.03
C ILE A 318 -3.85 -19.87 27.51
N GLY A 319 -4.50 -20.94 27.04
CA GLY A 319 -4.55 -21.28 25.62
C GLY A 319 -5.24 -20.23 24.75
N LYS A 320 -6.33 -19.63 25.24
CA LYS A 320 -7.03 -18.53 24.54
C LYS A 320 -6.14 -17.29 24.40
N GLU A 321 -5.40 -16.94 25.43
CA GLU A 321 -4.49 -15.79 25.40
C GLU A 321 -3.29 -16.04 24.48
N ILE A 322 -2.75 -17.28 24.46
CA ILE A 322 -1.70 -17.68 23.50
C ILE A 322 -2.18 -17.50 22.06
N ASP A 323 -3.37 -17.99 21.73
CA ASP A 323 -3.91 -17.84 20.37
C ASP A 323 -4.06 -16.36 20.02
N SER A 324 -4.74 -15.57 20.87
CA SER A 324 -4.89 -14.11 20.67
C SER A 324 -3.56 -13.39 20.47
N PHE A 325 -2.54 -13.72 21.26
CA PHE A 325 -1.22 -13.10 21.17
C PHE A 325 -0.48 -13.49 19.89
N ILE A 326 -0.55 -14.76 19.47
CA ILE A 326 0.07 -15.23 18.22
C ILE A 326 -0.70 -14.76 16.99
N GLN A 327 -2.01 -14.54 17.07
CA GLN A 327 -2.77 -13.89 15.99
C GLN A 327 -2.27 -12.46 15.70
N LYS A 328 -1.58 -11.82 16.65
CA LYS A 328 -0.92 -10.51 16.48
C LYS A 328 0.55 -10.64 16.06
N PHE A 329 1.10 -11.85 15.98
CA PHE A 329 2.49 -12.10 15.57
C PHE A 329 2.68 -11.83 14.08
N SER A 330 3.51 -10.84 13.73
CA SER A 330 3.90 -10.52 12.34
C SER A 330 2.74 -10.70 11.34
N SER A 331 2.80 -11.69 10.45
CA SER A 331 1.70 -12.11 9.58
C SER A 331 1.39 -13.60 9.68
N PRO A 332 0.17 -14.04 9.32
CA PRO A 332 -0.16 -15.47 9.21
C PRO A 332 0.79 -16.21 8.26
N GLN A 333 1.15 -15.58 7.14
CA GLN A 333 2.05 -16.15 6.13
C GLN A 333 3.46 -16.38 6.68
N ILE A 334 3.93 -15.51 7.57
CA ILE A 334 5.20 -15.69 8.28
C ILE A 334 5.05 -16.76 9.37
N ALA A 335 3.98 -16.73 10.18
CA ALA A 335 3.75 -17.70 11.25
C ALA A 335 3.63 -19.15 10.74
N ASN A 336 3.11 -19.33 9.52
CA ASN A 336 2.98 -20.61 8.84
C ASN A 336 4.30 -21.20 8.33
N PHE A 337 5.35 -20.40 8.23
CA PHE A 337 6.64 -20.79 7.64
C PHE A 337 7.80 -20.69 8.63
N ALA A 338 7.88 -19.57 9.38
CA ALA A 338 8.93 -19.33 10.35
C ALA A 338 8.80 -20.32 11.51
N THR A 339 9.93 -20.90 11.92
CA THR A 339 10.02 -21.78 13.09
C THR A 339 10.09 -20.97 14.38
N TRP A 340 9.48 -21.46 15.46
CA TRP A 340 9.55 -20.79 16.75
C TRP A 340 10.99 -20.67 17.26
N THR A 341 11.85 -21.67 17.03
CA THR A 341 13.27 -21.60 17.43
C THR A 341 14.04 -20.52 16.69
N GLY A 342 13.79 -20.35 15.38
CA GLY A 342 14.39 -19.28 14.59
C GLY A 342 14.08 -17.90 15.17
N ALA A 343 12.82 -17.68 15.58
CA ALA A 343 12.39 -16.44 16.22
C ALA A 343 12.99 -16.26 17.63
N ILE A 344 13.06 -17.32 18.45
CA ILE A 344 13.72 -17.29 19.77
C ILE A 344 15.21 -16.93 19.63
N ILE A 345 15.94 -17.60 18.74
CA ILE A 345 17.38 -17.36 18.52
C ILE A 345 17.60 -15.95 17.96
N SER A 346 16.75 -15.49 17.04
CA SER A 346 16.83 -14.13 16.50
C SER A 346 16.60 -13.07 17.59
N GLY A 347 15.64 -13.30 18.48
CA GLY A 347 15.38 -12.44 19.64
C GLY A 347 16.56 -12.45 20.62
N ALA A 348 17.03 -13.63 21.02
CA ALA A 348 18.12 -13.77 22.00
C ALA A 348 19.47 -13.23 21.50
N LYS A 349 19.70 -13.18 20.18
CA LYS A 349 20.91 -12.60 19.58
C LYS A 349 20.88 -11.07 19.49
N SER A 350 19.70 -10.46 19.46
CA SER A 350 19.55 -9.02 19.24
C SER A 350 19.37 -8.29 20.57
N SER A 351 20.19 -7.28 20.86
CA SER A 351 19.98 -6.41 22.02
C SER A 351 18.85 -5.40 21.81
N LEU A 352 18.43 -5.18 20.56
CA LEU A 352 17.46 -4.14 20.18
C LEU A 352 16.08 -4.71 19.86
N SER A 353 16.00 -5.96 19.40
CA SER A 353 14.73 -6.53 18.94
C SER A 353 13.92 -7.07 20.09
N VAL A 354 12.65 -6.68 20.16
CA VAL A 354 11.68 -7.25 21.10
C VAL A 354 11.05 -8.50 20.48
N SER A 355 11.12 -9.63 21.17
CA SER A 355 10.60 -10.90 20.67
C SER A 355 9.33 -11.32 21.39
N ASP A 356 8.25 -11.51 20.62
CA ASP A 356 6.97 -12.02 21.12
C ASP A 356 7.10 -13.46 21.64
N LEU A 357 7.89 -14.31 20.97
CA LEU A 357 8.05 -15.69 21.43
C LEU A 357 8.94 -15.80 22.66
N LEU A 358 9.98 -14.96 22.77
CA LEU A 358 10.92 -15.06 23.89
C LEU A 358 10.22 -14.70 25.21
N ILE A 359 9.40 -13.65 25.21
CA ILE A 359 8.59 -13.29 26.40
C ILE A 359 7.54 -14.35 26.72
N LEU A 360 6.90 -14.93 25.69
CA LEU A 360 5.91 -15.99 25.88
C LEU A 360 6.52 -17.25 26.50
N PHE A 361 7.72 -17.64 26.06
CA PHE A 361 8.41 -18.82 26.62
C PHE A 361 8.88 -18.55 28.06
N ASN A 362 9.37 -17.35 28.35
CA ASN A 362 9.77 -16.96 29.70
C ASN A 362 8.56 -16.97 30.67
N VAL A 363 7.43 -16.39 30.29
CA VAL A 363 6.25 -16.34 31.18
C VAL A 363 5.66 -17.73 31.45
N LEU A 364 5.77 -18.66 30.47
CA LEU A 364 5.31 -20.05 30.58
C LEU A 364 6.34 -21.01 31.20
N ASP A 365 7.48 -20.52 31.70
CA ASP A 365 8.55 -21.33 32.30
C ASP A 365 9.03 -22.49 31.40
N ALA A 366 9.20 -22.21 30.11
CA ALA A 366 9.58 -23.23 29.14
C ALA A 366 11.01 -23.77 29.41
N LYS A 367 11.15 -25.10 29.42
CA LYS A 367 12.47 -25.77 29.47
C LYS A 367 12.91 -26.19 28.08
N LEU A 368 14.12 -25.82 27.69
CA LEU A 368 14.69 -26.18 26.40
C LEU A 368 15.57 -27.42 26.53
N THR A 369 15.35 -28.41 25.66
CA THR A 369 16.31 -29.50 25.47
C THR A 369 17.33 -29.08 24.41
N LEU A 370 18.59 -29.03 24.81
CA LEU A 370 19.72 -28.57 23.99
C LEU A 370 20.64 -29.73 23.63
N LEU A 371 21.03 -29.78 22.37
CA LEU A 371 22.10 -30.64 21.86
C LEU A 371 23.41 -29.85 21.82
N ASN A 372 24.37 -30.24 22.65
CA ASN A 372 25.69 -29.62 22.68
C ASN A 372 26.57 -30.11 21.51
N ASN A 373 27.84 -29.67 21.47
CA ASN A 373 28.77 -30.09 20.42
C ASN A 373 29.35 -31.51 20.60
N SER A 374 29.31 -32.09 21.80
CA SER A 374 29.68 -33.49 22.04
C SER A 374 28.56 -34.48 21.66
N GLY A 375 27.35 -33.98 21.37
CA GLY A 375 26.20 -34.80 20.97
C GLY A 375 25.30 -35.22 22.13
N GLU A 376 25.53 -34.67 23.33
CA GLU A 376 24.75 -34.91 24.54
C GLU A 376 23.58 -33.93 24.64
N LEU A 377 22.50 -34.39 25.27
CA LEU A 377 21.31 -33.60 25.52
C LEU A 377 21.32 -33.07 26.95
N THR A 378 21.08 -31.77 27.10
CA THR A 378 20.90 -31.11 28.39
C THR A 378 19.60 -30.33 28.41
N GLN A 379 18.98 -30.18 29.58
CA GLN A 379 17.80 -29.33 29.74
C GLN A 379 18.18 -28.08 30.50
N VAL A 380 17.76 -26.92 30.01
CA VAL A 380 17.96 -25.62 30.65
C VAL A 380 16.69 -24.79 30.62
N ALA A 381 16.56 -23.83 31.53
CA ALA A 381 15.51 -22.83 31.44
C ALA A 381 15.77 -21.89 30.24
N ILE A 382 14.69 -21.33 29.66
CA ILE A 382 14.79 -20.39 28.54
C ILE A 382 15.59 -19.12 28.92
N GLU A 383 15.50 -18.66 30.17
CA GLU A 383 16.28 -17.52 30.67
C GLU A 383 17.78 -17.83 30.63
N GLU A 384 18.17 -18.99 31.14
CA GLU A 384 19.57 -19.44 31.14
C GLU A 384 20.11 -19.55 29.70
N PHE A 385 19.30 -20.04 28.77
CA PHE A 385 19.68 -20.17 27.36
C PHE A 385 20.05 -18.82 26.74
N ALA A 386 19.25 -17.77 27.00
CA ALA A 386 19.48 -16.44 26.46
C ALA A 386 20.65 -15.73 27.18
N GLU A 387 20.65 -15.74 28.51
CA GLU A 387 21.65 -15.06 29.34
C GLU A 387 23.07 -15.61 29.13
N LYS A 388 23.21 -16.94 29.12
CA LYS A 388 24.50 -17.61 28.88
C LYS A 388 24.86 -17.73 27.40
N LYS A 389 24.04 -17.15 26.51
CA LYS A 389 24.24 -17.16 25.04
C LYS A 389 24.47 -18.57 24.48
N LEU A 390 23.75 -19.56 25.00
CA LEU A 390 23.94 -20.97 24.65
C LEU A 390 23.63 -21.26 23.17
N PHE A 391 22.88 -20.38 22.49
CA PHE A 391 22.66 -20.41 21.03
C PHE A 391 23.95 -20.38 20.19
N ALA A 392 25.09 -19.99 20.76
CA ALA A 392 26.38 -19.99 20.05
C ALA A 392 27.01 -21.40 19.99
N THR A 393 26.68 -22.28 20.93
CA THR A 393 27.35 -23.59 21.12
C THR A 393 26.38 -24.77 21.08
N HIS A 394 25.08 -24.53 21.28
CA HIS A 394 24.04 -25.56 21.36
C HIS A 394 23.00 -25.42 20.26
N THR A 395 22.30 -26.53 19.98
CA THR A 395 21.15 -26.57 19.09
C THR A 395 19.92 -26.96 19.89
N ILE A 396 18.85 -26.18 19.81
CA ILE A 396 17.57 -26.53 20.46
C ILE A 396 16.96 -27.73 19.73
N VAL A 397 16.59 -28.78 20.48
CA VAL A 397 15.89 -29.97 19.96
C VAL A 397 14.38 -29.82 20.12
N ASN A 398 13.93 -29.41 21.31
CA ASN A 398 12.53 -29.18 21.63
C ASN A 398 12.40 -28.23 22.82
N ALA A 399 11.16 -27.78 23.08
CA ALA A 399 10.75 -27.11 24.30
C ALA A 399 9.70 -27.93 25.05
N ILE A 400 9.77 -27.90 26.37
CA ILE A 400 8.87 -28.60 27.29
C ILE A 400 8.09 -27.56 28.08
N PHE A 401 6.76 -27.67 28.06
CA PHE A 401 5.84 -26.82 28.82
C PHE A 401 5.05 -27.69 29.81
N SER A 402 4.83 -27.17 31.02
CA SER A 402 4.01 -27.87 32.01
C SER A 402 2.53 -27.71 31.69
N ARG A 403 1.79 -28.81 31.71
CA ARG A 403 0.31 -28.80 31.63
C ARG A 403 -0.34 -28.51 32.98
N SER A 404 0.45 -28.49 34.06
CA SER A 404 -0.02 -28.09 35.40
C SER A 404 -0.16 -26.58 35.55
N LEU A 405 0.23 -25.79 34.55
CA LEU A 405 0.07 -24.33 34.58
C LEU A 405 -1.43 -23.98 34.62
N THR A 406 -1.83 -23.32 35.70
CA THR A 406 -3.19 -22.82 35.93
C THR A 406 -3.18 -21.30 36.12
N GLY A 407 -4.35 -20.68 36.29
CA GLY A 407 -4.46 -19.23 36.47
C GLY A 407 -4.84 -18.49 35.19
N PHE A 408 -4.35 -17.26 35.06
CA PHE A 408 -4.65 -16.34 33.96
C PHE A 408 -3.37 -15.84 33.33
N LEU A 409 -3.24 -16.01 32.01
CA LEU A 409 -2.20 -15.38 31.23
C LEU A 409 -2.76 -14.05 30.68
N PHE A 410 -1.97 -12.99 30.76
CA PHE A 410 -2.22 -11.73 30.11
C PHE A 410 -1.00 -11.38 29.25
N CYS A 411 -1.20 -11.11 27.97
CA CYS A 411 -0.15 -10.72 27.04
C CYS A 411 -0.53 -9.42 26.32
N LEU A 412 0.37 -8.44 26.37
CA LEU A 412 0.23 -7.18 25.65
C LEU A 412 1.37 -7.04 24.65
N LYS A 413 1.03 -6.58 23.45
CA LYS A 413 1.96 -6.19 22.41
C LYS A 413 1.68 -4.77 21.96
N LEU A 414 2.73 -3.96 21.89
CA LEU A 414 2.68 -2.63 21.31
C LEU A 414 3.62 -2.57 20.11
N GLY A 415 3.06 -2.26 18.95
CA GLY A 415 3.78 -1.88 17.74
C GLY A 415 3.75 -0.37 17.49
N GLU A 416 4.13 0.04 16.29
CA GLU A 416 4.25 1.46 15.91
C GLU A 416 2.89 2.14 15.70
N THR A 417 2.01 1.54 14.91
CA THR A 417 0.68 2.10 14.61
C THR A 417 -0.46 1.20 15.10
N SER A 418 -0.16 -0.08 15.32
CA SER A 418 -1.11 -1.08 15.79
C SER A 418 -0.39 -2.22 16.50
N GLU A 419 -1.15 -3.06 17.23
CA GLU A 419 -0.62 -4.30 17.81
C GLU A 419 -0.22 -5.35 16.76
N GLN A 420 -0.60 -5.16 15.49
CA GLN A 420 -0.28 -6.07 14.39
C GLN A 420 1.06 -5.76 13.71
N ASP A 421 1.75 -4.69 14.14
CA ASP A 421 3.06 -4.34 13.61
C ASP A 421 4.20 -5.15 14.22
N SER A 422 5.42 -4.85 13.77
CA SER A 422 6.64 -5.26 14.46
C SER A 422 6.59 -4.77 15.91
N THR A 423 6.99 -5.63 16.84
CA THR A 423 6.91 -5.36 18.27
C THR A 423 7.97 -4.34 18.68
N ASN A 424 7.52 -3.21 19.23
CA ASN A 424 8.38 -2.22 19.88
C ASN A 424 8.46 -2.44 21.38
N PHE A 425 7.42 -3.03 21.96
CA PHE A 425 7.32 -3.36 23.38
C PHE A 425 6.33 -4.51 23.57
N ASN A 426 6.58 -5.41 24.50
CA ASN A 426 5.61 -6.39 24.93
C ASN A 426 5.69 -6.65 26.45
N PHE A 427 4.60 -7.17 27.00
CA PHE A 427 4.44 -7.47 28.43
C PHE A 427 3.67 -8.77 28.56
N ALA A 428 4.08 -9.63 29.50
CA ALA A 428 3.35 -10.85 29.78
C ALA A 428 3.32 -11.14 31.28
N ALA A 429 2.16 -11.52 31.79
CA ALA A 429 1.93 -11.88 33.19
C ALA A 429 1.13 -13.18 33.28
N LEU A 430 1.66 -14.18 33.98
CA LEU A 430 0.93 -15.38 34.38
C LEU A 430 0.66 -15.27 35.88
N VAL A 431 -0.61 -15.15 36.26
CA VAL A 431 -1.04 -14.89 37.64
C VAL A 431 -1.96 -16.00 38.13
N GLY A 432 -1.82 -16.36 39.42
CA GLY A 432 -2.66 -17.38 40.07
C GLY A 432 -2.09 -18.81 40.02
N ASN A 433 -0.84 -18.98 39.60
CA ASN A 433 -0.15 -20.27 39.49
C ASN A 433 0.86 -20.51 40.63
N GLN A 434 0.44 -20.62 41.89
CA GLN A 434 1.29 -20.63 43.12
C GLN A 434 2.24 -19.43 43.29
N VAL A 435 3.03 -19.07 42.28
CA VAL A 435 3.91 -17.92 42.15
C VAL A 435 3.65 -17.25 40.80
N SER A 436 3.35 -15.96 40.81
CA SER A 436 3.16 -15.20 39.59
C SER A 436 4.48 -15.03 38.81
N ARG A 437 4.39 -14.95 37.49
CA ARG A 437 5.52 -14.70 36.60
C ARG A 437 5.21 -13.50 35.72
N ILE A 438 6.00 -12.44 35.81
CA ILE A 438 5.73 -11.18 35.11
C ILE A 438 6.99 -10.68 34.41
N PHE A 439 6.88 -10.42 33.11
CA PHE A 439 7.99 -10.03 32.25
C PHE A 439 7.63 -8.81 31.40
N VAL A 440 8.67 -8.04 31.06
CA VAL A 440 8.61 -6.94 30.09
C VAL A 440 9.72 -7.06 29.05
N GLY A 441 9.36 -6.90 27.77
CA GLY A 441 10.30 -6.89 26.66
C GLY A 441 10.63 -5.47 26.20
N LEU A 442 11.91 -5.11 26.32
CA LEU A 442 12.47 -3.81 25.94
C LEU A 442 13.56 -3.93 24.86
N GLY A 443 13.87 -5.16 24.44
CA GLY A 443 14.96 -5.52 23.55
C GLY A 443 15.81 -6.63 24.15
N GLY A 444 16.14 -7.66 23.37
CA GLY A 444 16.87 -8.82 23.88
C GLY A 444 16.08 -9.66 24.87
N GLN A 445 16.74 -10.15 25.92
CA GLN A 445 16.12 -11.00 26.94
C GLN A 445 15.11 -10.18 27.77
N PRO A 446 13.84 -10.62 27.86
CA PRO A 446 12.82 -9.97 28.68
C PRO A 446 13.25 -9.85 30.14
N LYS A 447 13.00 -8.67 30.72
CA LYS A 447 13.28 -8.38 32.13
C LYS A 447 12.15 -8.95 32.99
N ARG A 448 12.50 -9.76 33.99
CA ARG A 448 11.55 -10.27 35.00
C ARG A 448 11.27 -9.20 36.06
N LEU A 449 10.01 -9.03 36.45
CA LEU A 449 9.56 -8.03 37.41
C LEU A 449 9.27 -8.67 38.77
N THR A 450 10.30 -9.22 39.43
CA THR A 450 10.15 -9.99 40.67
C THR A 450 9.47 -9.22 41.80
N SER A 451 9.76 -7.93 41.96
CA SER A 451 9.09 -7.09 42.97
C SER A 451 7.58 -7.00 42.72
N LEU A 452 7.18 -6.94 41.45
CA LEU A 452 5.77 -6.90 41.05
C LEU A 452 5.10 -8.27 41.24
N GLU A 453 5.80 -9.37 40.96
CA GLU A 453 5.33 -10.74 41.24
C GLU A 453 4.98 -10.89 42.73
N VAL A 454 5.91 -10.51 43.61
CA VAL A 454 5.70 -10.56 45.07
C VAL A 454 4.53 -9.68 45.52
N HIS A 455 4.38 -8.50 44.94
CA HIS A 455 3.29 -7.57 45.26
C HIS A 455 1.91 -8.11 44.84
N ILE A 456 1.83 -8.68 43.63
CA ILE A 456 0.61 -9.31 43.09
C ILE A 456 0.24 -10.58 43.89
N ASP A 457 1.22 -11.44 44.18
CA ASP A 457 1.00 -12.67 44.95
C ASP A 457 0.56 -12.37 46.40
N ALA A 458 1.01 -11.24 46.95
CA ALA A 458 0.55 -10.73 48.24
C ALA A 458 -0.82 -10.04 48.19
N LEU A 459 -1.44 -9.91 47.00
CA LEU A 459 -2.69 -9.19 46.75
C LEU A 459 -2.70 -7.75 47.28
N LYS A 460 -1.52 -7.09 47.28
CA LYS A 460 -1.40 -5.69 47.67
C LYS A 460 -1.81 -4.84 46.47
N GLY A 461 -2.78 -3.93 46.64
CA GLY A 461 -3.17 -2.86 45.72
C GLY A 461 -3.00 -3.10 44.20
N LEU A 462 -4.12 -3.25 43.47
CA LEU A 462 -4.14 -3.31 42.00
C LEU A 462 -4.21 -1.93 41.33
N SER A 463 -4.03 -0.84 42.08
CA SER A 463 -4.07 0.50 41.49
C SER A 463 -2.83 0.74 40.61
N VAL A 464 -2.99 1.50 39.52
CA VAL A 464 -1.89 1.77 38.58
C VAL A 464 -0.70 2.47 39.26
N SER A 465 -0.94 3.32 40.27
CA SER A 465 0.17 3.96 41.01
C SER A 465 0.99 2.95 41.79
N ASP A 466 0.34 2.02 42.48
CA ASP A 466 1.01 1.02 43.31
C ASP A 466 1.83 0.07 42.43
N LEU A 467 1.25 -0.35 41.30
CA LEU A 467 1.95 -1.19 40.32
C LEU A 467 3.16 -0.46 39.74
N CYS A 468 3.02 0.80 39.33
CA CYS A 468 4.12 1.58 38.76
C CYS A 468 5.29 1.73 39.75
N GLN A 469 5.01 2.09 41.01
CA GLN A 469 6.04 2.26 42.05
C GLN A 469 6.82 0.96 42.29
N THR A 470 6.14 -0.18 42.22
CA THR A 470 6.74 -1.50 42.48
C THR A 470 7.74 -1.94 41.40
N THR A 471 7.60 -1.45 40.18
CA THR A 471 8.46 -1.87 39.06
C THR A 471 9.79 -1.14 38.94
N GLU A 472 9.97 -0.03 39.66
CA GLU A 472 11.10 0.93 39.47
C GLU A 472 11.24 1.41 38.01
N MET A 473 10.15 1.34 37.23
CA MET A 473 10.11 1.65 35.80
C MET A 473 9.01 2.67 35.47
N SER A 474 8.68 3.53 36.42
CA SER A 474 7.63 4.56 36.30
C SER A 474 7.82 5.48 35.10
N ASP A 475 9.08 5.71 34.69
CA ASP A 475 9.43 6.65 33.63
C ASP A 475 9.24 6.03 32.23
N TYR A 476 9.07 4.72 32.15
CA TYR A 476 8.85 4.03 30.87
C TYR A 476 7.38 4.08 30.49
N LYS A 477 7.04 4.98 29.56
CA LYS A 477 5.66 5.18 29.08
C LYS A 477 4.93 3.88 28.73
N ASN A 478 5.59 2.96 28.02
CA ASN A 478 4.97 1.69 27.61
C ASN A 478 4.74 0.73 28.78
N VAL A 479 5.57 0.79 29.83
CA VAL A 479 5.35 0.02 31.05
C VAL A 479 4.10 0.52 31.76
N LYS A 480 3.92 1.84 31.86
CA LYS A 480 2.69 2.44 32.42
C LYS A 480 1.44 2.01 31.67
N ILE A 481 1.49 1.95 30.33
CA ILE A 481 0.38 1.41 29.52
C ILE A 481 0.10 -0.04 29.89
N ALA A 482 1.15 -0.87 29.94
CA ALA A 482 1.03 -2.29 30.26
C ALA A 482 0.41 -2.53 31.63
N LEU A 483 0.88 -1.82 32.65
CA LEU A 483 0.37 -1.92 34.01
C LEU A 483 -1.07 -1.39 34.12
N THR A 484 -1.43 -0.37 33.34
CA THR A 484 -2.80 0.12 33.27
C THR A 484 -3.74 -0.96 32.70
N ARG A 485 -3.38 -1.53 31.54
CA ARG A 485 -4.16 -2.59 30.89
C ARG A 485 -4.21 -3.87 31.72
N PHE A 486 -3.11 -4.20 32.39
CA PHE A 486 -3.04 -5.34 33.29
C PHE A 486 -3.91 -5.14 34.55
N SER A 487 -3.93 -3.94 35.13
CA SER A 487 -4.84 -3.59 36.23
C SER A 487 -6.30 -3.72 35.78
N ASP A 488 -6.65 -3.18 34.60
CA ASP A 488 -8.00 -3.31 34.03
C ASP A 488 -8.41 -4.78 33.86
N PHE A 489 -7.50 -5.60 33.31
CA PHE A 489 -7.69 -7.05 33.12
C PHE A 489 -7.94 -7.77 34.45
N MET A 490 -7.13 -7.49 35.48
CA MET A 490 -7.26 -8.11 36.80
C MET A 490 -8.59 -7.73 37.49
N ASN A 491 -9.07 -6.50 37.26
CA ASN A 491 -10.30 -5.98 37.84
C ASN A 491 -11.57 -6.40 37.07
N HIS A 492 -11.48 -6.59 35.75
CA HIS A 492 -12.64 -6.85 34.87
C HIS A 492 -12.44 -8.14 34.06
N LYS A 493 -12.21 -9.25 34.76
CA LYS A 493 -11.78 -10.56 34.23
C LYS A 493 -12.54 -11.09 33.01
N GLU A 494 -13.69 -10.53 32.66
CA GLU A 494 -14.47 -10.85 31.46
C GLU A 494 -15.06 -9.55 30.86
N LYS A 495 -14.35 -8.91 29.93
CA LYS A 495 -15.02 -8.05 28.94
C LYS A 495 -15.15 -8.85 27.65
N THR A 496 -16.40 -9.15 27.30
CA THR A 496 -16.76 -9.63 25.96
C THR A 496 -16.58 -8.46 25.00
N GLU A 497 -15.77 -8.63 23.96
CA GLU A 497 -15.74 -7.67 22.85
C GLU A 497 -17.12 -7.68 22.19
N GLU A 498 -17.76 -6.52 22.11
CA GLU A 498 -18.97 -6.35 21.33
C GLU A 498 -18.64 -6.59 19.86
N ILE A 499 -19.37 -7.49 19.22
CA ILE A 499 -19.24 -7.74 17.79
C ILE A 499 -19.84 -6.52 17.08
N GLU A 500 -18.98 -5.63 16.60
CA GLU A 500 -19.39 -4.49 15.78
C GLU A 500 -19.99 -4.97 14.45
N GLY A 501 -21.20 -4.51 14.14
CA GLY A 501 -21.86 -4.81 12.87
C GLY A 501 -21.11 -4.21 11.69
N ILE A 502 -21.02 -4.95 10.59
CA ILE A 502 -20.46 -4.46 9.32
C ILE A 502 -21.58 -3.85 8.48
N ASN A 503 -21.38 -2.62 8.02
CA ASN A 503 -22.34 -1.89 7.20
C ASN A 503 -21.65 -1.22 6.00
N TYR A 504 -21.77 -1.83 4.83
CA TYR A 504 -21.23 -1.31 3.57
C TYR A 504 -22.38 -0.90 2.66
N LEU A 505 -22.56 0.42 2.51
CA LEU A 505 -23.65 1.02 1.74
C LEU A 505 -23.08 1.87 0.61
N GLN A 506 -23.13 1.33 -0.61
CA GLN A 506 -22.67 1.99 -1.83
C GLN A 506 -23.86 2.24 -2.75
N TYR A 507 -24.28 3.51 -2.82
CA TYR A 507 -25.46 3.93 -3.55
C TYR A 507 -25.12 4.81 -4.74
N PHE A 508 -25.83 4.57 -5.83
CA PHE A 508 -25.73 5.33 -7.07
C PHE A 508 -27.09 5.34 -7.78
N LYS A 509 -27.27 6.32 -8.67
CA LYS A 509 -28.44 6.42 -9.53
C LYS A 509 -28.24 5.53 -10.77
N PRO A 510 -29.09 4.51 -11.00
CA PRO A 510 -28.95 3.62 -12.15
C PRO A 510 -29.29 4.34 -13.46
N LYS A 511 -28.67 3.88 -14.55
CA LYS A 511 -28.97 4.31 -15.93
C LYS A 511 -29.57 3.20 -16.77
N THR A 512 -30.33 3.60 -17.78
CA THR A 512 -30.94 2.73 -18.79
C THR A 512 -30.01 2.38 -19.96
N ASN A 513 -28.87 3.07 -20.09
CA ASN A 513 -27.87 2.79 -21.12
C ASN A 513 -27.30 1.37 -20.96
N GLU A 514 -26.93 0.73 -22.07
CA GLU A 514 -26.39 -0.63 -22.05
C GLU A 514 -24.98 -0.71 -21.45
N SER A 515 -24.17 0.34 -21.65
CA SER A 515 -22.76 0.37 -21.23
C SER A 515 -22.43 1.55 -20.32
N ALA A 516 -22.50 2.79 -20.82
CA ALA A 516 -22.09 3.96 -20.03
C ALA A 516 -23.02 4.18 -18.82
N GLY A 517 -22.45 4.34 -17.62
CA GLY A 517 -23.19 4.47 -16.36
C GLY A 517 -23.61 3.16 -15.71
N ARG A 518 -23.27 2.00 -16.30
CA ARG A 518 -23.46 0.69 -15.68
C ARG A 518 -22.25 0.31 -14.81
N PRO A 519 -22.44 -0.40 -13.68
CA PRO A 519 -21.37 -0.85 -12.78
C PRO A 519 -20.62 -2.06 -13.37
N ILE A 520 -20.03 -1.92 -14.56
CA ILE A 520 -19.32 -3.01 -15.23
C ILE A 520 -17.95 -3.20 -14.56
N ALA A 521 -17.59 -4.44 -14.22
CA ALA A 521 -16.26 -4.76 -13.72
C ALA A 521 -15.17 -4.37 -14.74
N ASN A 522 -13.97 -4.05 -14.25
CA ASN A 522 -12.88 -3.61 -15.13
C ASN A 522 -12.49 -4.75 -16.10
N TYR A 523 -12.20 -4.44 -17.37
CA TYR A 523 -11.99 -5.39 -18.48
C TYR A 523 -10.94 -6.48 -18.21
N PHE A 524 -10.04 -6.25 -17.25
CA PHE A 524 -8.96 -7.17 -16.91
C PHE A 524 -9.10 -7.77 -15.51
N ASN A 525 -10.19 -7.54 -14.79
CA ASN A 525 -10.38 -8.05 -13.43
C ASN A 525 -10.19 -9.57 -13.35
N GLU A 526 -10.86 -10.33 -14.23
CA GLU A 526 -10.71 -11.78 -14.27
C GLU A 526 -9.28 -12.20 -14.60
N ARG A 527 -8.59 -11.49 -15.51
CA ARG A 527 -7.18 -11.76 -15.81
C ARG A 527 -6.27 -11.49 -14.61
N ALA A 528 -6.51 -10.40 -13.88
CA ALA A 528 -5.68 -10.06 -12.73
C ALA A 528 -5.90 -11.03 -11.56
N ILE A 529 -7.14 -11.41 -11.28
CA ILE A 529 -7.48 -12.30 -10.16
C ILE A 529 -7.02 -13.74 -10.39
N THR A 530 -6.86 -14.16 -11.65
CA THR A 530 -6.35 -15.49 -12.06
C THR A 530 -4.85 -15.51 -12.31
N GLY A 531 -4.18 -14.34 -12.27
CA GLY A 531 -2.76 -14.21 -12.56
C GLY A 531 -2.37 -14.08 -14.04
N GLU A 532 -3.35 -14.13 -14.96
CA GLU A 532 -3.18 -13.99 -16.41
C GLU A 532 -2.91 -12.52 -16.86
N ALA A 533 -3.09 -11.52 -15.99
CA ALA A 533 -2.76 -10.14 -16.31
C ALA A 533 -1.24 -9.90 -16.27
N PHE A 534 -0.69 -9.50 -17.42
CA PHE A 534 0.70 -9.10 -17.57
C PHE A 534 0.99 -7.70 -17.03
N TYR A 535 2.05 -7.60 -16.25
CA TYR A 535 2.77 -6.36 -15.90
C TYR A 535 4.16 -6.36 -16.55
N VAL A 536 4.93 -5.27 -16.43
CA VAL A 536 6.20 -5.15 -17.19
C VAL A 536 7.18 -6.27 -16.82
N ASN A 537 7.32 -6.57 -15.52
CA ASN A 537 8.20 -7.64 -15.04
C ASN A 537 7.67 -9.06 -15.34
N ASP A 538 6.50 -9.18 -15.97
CA ASP A 538 5.97 -10.46 -16.44
C ASP A 538 6.29 -10.75 -17.91
N ILE A 539 6.75 -9.73 -18.66
CA ILE A 539 7.14 -9.86 -20.07
C ILE A 539 8.46 -10.64 -20.14
N GLN A 540 8.57 -11.62 -21.05
CA GLN A 540 9.80 -12.37 -21.28
C GLN A 540 10.58 -11.81 -22.47
N ALA A 541 11.89 -11.64 -22.27
CA ALA A 541 12.86 -11.32 -23.32
C ALA A 541 14.01 -12.32 -23.28
N TYR A 542 14.37 -12.85 -24.45
CA TYR A 542 15.48 -13.80 -24.59
C TYR A 542 16.83 -13.07 -24.47
N ASN A 543 17.82 -13.73 -23.85
CA ASN A 543 19.18 -13.21 -23.66
C ASN A 543 19.24 -11.82 -22.95
N ALA A 544 18.25 -11.52 -22.11
CA ALA A 544 18.19 -10.24 -21.41
C ALA A 544 19.25 -10.12 -20.30
N VAL A 545 19.58 -8.89 -19.94
CA VAL A 545 20.31 -8.55 -18.71
C VAL A 545 19.39 -7.80 -17.74
N HIS A 546 19.75 -7.81 -16.46
CA HIS A 546 19.07 -7.13 -15.38
C HIS A 546 20.00 -6.09 -14.74
N LEU A 547 19.45 -4.95 -14.33
CA LEU A 547 20.18 -3.88 -13.67
C LEU A 547 20.21 -4.04 -12.15
N GLY A 548 21.38 -3.84 -11.57
CA GLY A 548 21.59 -3.58 -10.15
C GLY A 548 22.08 -2.14 -9.97
N PHE A 549 21.55 -1.43 -8.99
CA PHE A 549 21.74 0.02 -8.87
C PHE A 549 22.87 0.34 -7.89
N VAL A 550 23.84 1.15 -8.33
CA VAL A 550 24.91 1.67 -7.49
C VAL A 550 24.46 3.02 -6.97
N LEU A 551 24.14 3.08 -5.68
CA LEU A 551 23.53 4.25 -5.05
C LEU A 551 24.52 5.00 -4.18
N SER A 552 24.34 6.31 -4.07
CA SER A 552 25.01 7.13 -3.07
C SER A 552 24.70 6.64 -1.66
N THR A 553 25.73 6.54 -0.83
CA THR A 553 25.64 6.17 0.59
C THR A 553 25.79 7.37 1.52
N VAL A 554 25.98 8.58 0.98
CA VAL A 554 26.17 9.83 1.72
C VAL A 554 25.24 10.92 1.18
N PRO A 555 24.82 11.91 2.00
CA PRO A 555 23.84 12.90 1.59
C PRO A 555 24.40 13.95 0.64
N HIS A 556 25.67 14.36 0.77
CA HIS A 556 26.26 15.36 -0.11
C HIS A 556 27.78 15.15 -0.17
N ALA A 557 28.31 14.86 -1.35
CA ALA A 557 29.75 14.62 -1.52
C ALA A 557 30.22 14.74 -2.96
N GLU A 558 31.49 15.07 -3.15
CA GLU A 558 32.19 14.87 -4.43
C GLU A 558 32.56 13.38 -4.56
N ILE A 559 32.30 12.79 -5.72
CA ILE A 559 32.74 11.43 -6.08
C ILE A 559 34.20 11.52 -6.52
N THR A 560 35.13 10.98 -5.73
CA THR A 560 36.56 11.03 -6.06
C THR A 560 37.00 9.85 -6.90
N LYS A 561 36.40 8.67 -6.65
CA LYS A 561 36.74 7.44 -7.36
C LYS A 561 35.60 6.41 -7.29
N ILE A 562 35.45 5.66 -8.38
CA ILE A 562 34.54 4.51 -8.48
C ILE A 562 35.38 3.29 -8.86
N ASP A 563 35.41 2.28 -8.00
CA ASP A 563 36.09 1.00 -8.24
C ASP A 563 35.07 -0.13 -8.42
N VAL A 564 35.06 -0.70 -9.62
CA VAL A 564 34.14 -1.76 -10.06
C VAL A 564 34.85 -3.11 -10.23
N SER A 565 36.15 -3.19 -9.94
CA SER A 565 36.99 -4.35 -10.26
C SER A 565 36.44 -5.67 -9.71
N GLU A 566 36.04 -5.69 -8.44
CA GLU A 566 35.48 -6.86 -7.75
C GLU A 566 34.13 -7.29 -8.35
N ALA A 567 33.30 -6.32 -8.74
CA ALA A 567 31.99 -6.61 -9.35
C ALA A 567 32.15 -7.26 -10.73
N LEU A 568 33.10 -6.78 -11.55
CA LEU A 568 33.34 -7.28 -12.91
C LEU A 568 33.99 -8.66 -12.95
N GLN A 569 34.57 -9.14 -11.85
CA GLN A 569 35.12 -10.51 -11.75
C GLN A 569 34.03 -11.58 -11.58
N LEU A 570 32.80 -11.20 -11.23
CA LEU A 570 31.71 -12.16 -11.09
C LEU A 570 31.21 -12.62 -12.47
N GLU A 571 31.26 -13.93 -12.69
CA GLU A 571 30.71 -14.56 -13.89
C GLU A 571 29.23 -14.19 -14.08
N GLY A 572 28.87 -13.79 -15.29
CA GLY A 572 27.53 -13.33 -15.65
C GLY A 572 27.29 -11.83 -15.50
N VAL A 573 28.24 -11.07 -14.94
CA VAL A 573 28.23 -9.59 -14.98
C VAL A 573 28.71 -9.13 -16.35
N ALA A 574 27.89 -8.32 -17.03
CA ALA A 574 28.19 -7.81 -18.36
C ALA A 574 28.96 -6.49 -18.34
N GLY A 575 28.80 -5.68 -17.29
CA GLY A 575 29.52 -4.41 -17.16
C GLY A 575 28.90 -3.45 -16.13
N TYR A 576 29.65 -2.38 -15.86
CA TYR A 576 29.18 -1.19 -15.16
C TYR A 576 28.92 -0.09 -16.18
N PHE A 577 27.84 0.69 -15.97
CA PHE A 577 27.44 1.80 -16.81
C PHE A 577 27.10 3.00 -15.94
N GLY A 578 27.60 4.18 -16.30
CA GLY A 578 27.38 5.42 -15.54
C GLY A 578 27.26 6.65 -16.44
N VAL A 579 27.52 7.84 -15.89
CA VAL A 579 27.39 9.11 -16.62
C VAL A 579 28.20 9.15 -17.93
N SER A 580 29.38 8.53 -17.97
CA SER A 580 30.22 8.43 -19.16
C SER A 580 29.63 7.62 -20.31
N ASP A 581 28.58 6.83 -20.05
CA ASP A 581 27.91 5.99 -21.04
C ASP A 581 26.68 6.66 -21.65
N VAL A 582 26.25 7.82 -21.13
CA VAL A 582 25.12 8.59 -21.63
C VAL A 582 25.48 9.22 -22.99
N PRO A 583 24.83 8.84 -24.11
CA PRO A 583 25.20 9.36 -25.43
C PRO A 583 24.75 10.81 -25.69
N GLY A 584 23.65 11.23 -25.05
CA GLY A 584 22.99 12.52 -25.22
C GLY A 584 22.99 13.31 -23.92
N ASN A 585 21.79 13.59 -23.40
CA ASN A 585 21.63 14.38 -22.18
C ASN A 585 21.47 13.49 -20.93
N ASN A 586 22.21 13.83 -19.86
CA ASN A 586 22.09 13.18 -18.55
C ASN A 586 21.01 13.83 -17.67
N THR A 587 20.48 15.00 -18.05
CA THR A 587 19.31 15.65 -17.42
C THR A 587 18.15 15.77 -18.41
N PRO A 588 17.63 14.65 -18.94
CA PRO A 588 16.44 14.68 -19.80
C PRO A 588 15.23 15.11 -18.97
N GLY A 589 14.86 16.38 -19.07
CA GLY A 589 13.87 17.02 -18.21
C GLY A 589 12.53 17.19 -18.93
N LEU A 590 11.44 16.66 -18.36
CA LEU A 590 10.11 16.76 -18.96
C LEU A 590 9.41 18.09 -18.70
N GLN A 591 9.75 18.76 -17.60
CA GLN A 591 8.97 19.88 -17.11
C GLN A 591 8.90 21.03 -18.09
N ILE A 592 9.92 21.23 -18.94
CA ILE A 592 9.91 22.28 -19.96
C ILE A 592 8.81 21.99 -21.00
N SER A 593 8.69 20.73 -21.41
CA SER A 593 7.68 20.30 -22.38
C SER A 593 6.27 20.16 -21.78
N ASN A 594 6.16 19.93 -20.47
CA ASN A 594 4.90 19.68 -19.78
C ASN A 594 4.29 20.98 -19.21
N MET A 595 4.99 21.59 -18.23
CA MET A 595 4.52 22.75 -17.46
C MET A 595 5.37 24.01 -17.69
N ASN A 596 6.32 23.96 -18.63
CA ASN A 596 7.28 25.01 -18.93
C ASN A 596 8.20 25.40 -17.75
N PHE A 597 8.46 24.46 -16.83
CA PHE A 597 9.49 24.63 -15.78
C PHE A 597 10.79 23.94 -16.20
N PRO A 598 11.98 24.52 -15.93
CA PRO A 598 13.24 23.80 -16.12
C PRO A 598 13.32 22.63 -15.14
N ASP A 599 13.97 21.54 -15.55
CA ASP A 599 14.26 20.38 -14.70
C ASP A 599 15.78 20.15 -14.67
N ASP A 600 16.30 19.82 -13.51
CA ASP A 600 17.74 19.60 -13.26
C ASP A 600 18.02 18.20 -12.71
N THR A 601 17.03 17.31 -12.69
CA THR A 601 17.20 15.93 -12.22
C THR A 601 18.07 15.12 -13.18
N THR A 602 19.18 14.60 -12.66
CA THR A 602 20.13 13.74 -13.39
C THR A 602 19.72 12.27 -13.36
N ILE A 603 19.96 11.53 -14.47
CA ILE A 603 19.83 10.07 -14.50
C ILE A 603 20.94 9.43 -13.64
N PHE A 604 22.19 9.82 -13.90
CA PHE A 604 23.35 9.40 -13.13
C PHE A 604 24.02 10.61 -12.49
N ALA A 605 24.46 10.49 -11.25
CA ALA A 605 25.26 11.52 -10.58
C ALA A 605 26.53 11.84 -11.38
N ASP A 606 26.75 13.13 -11.69
CA ASP A 606 27.96 13.61 -12.37
C ASP A 606 28.88 14.32 -11.37
N LYS A 607 30.01 13.69 -11.05
CA LYS A 607 31.06 14.17 -10.10
C LYS A 607 30.61 14.44 -8.66
N LYS A 608 29.33 14.60 -8.40
CA LYS A 608 28.76 14.96 -7.10
C LYS A 608 27.47 14.21 -6.85
N VAL A 609 27.30 13.75 -5.62
CA VAL A 609 26.03 13.21 -5.11
C VAL A 609 25.38 14.23 -4.17
N GLU A 610 24.06 14.36 -4.22
CA GLU A 610 23.25 15.32 -3.46
C GLU A 610 22.15 14.70 -2.61
N SER A 611 21.97 13.38 -2.64
CA SER A 611 21.23 12.67 -1.59
C SER A 611 21.74 11.25 -1.42
N VAL A 612 21.46 10.65 -0.26
CA VAL A 612 21.52 9.19 -0.13
C VAL A 612 20.48 8.60 -1.07
N GLY A 613 20.84 7.52 -1.78
CA GLY A 613 19.96 6.87 -2.75
C GLY A 613 20.00 7.44 -4.17
N GLN A 614 20.69 8.58 -4.41
CA GLN A 614 20.91 9.06 -5.77
C GLN A 614 21.72 8.04 -6.58
N VAL A 615 21.30 7.78 -7.82
CA VAL A 615 21.92 6.75 -8.67
C VAL A 615 23.23 7.27 -9.23
N ILE A 616 24.33 6.56 -8.96
CA ILE A 616 25.66 6.86 -9.49
C ILE A 616 25.91 6.10 -10.79
N GLY A 617 25.39 4.87 -10.87
CA GLY A 617 25.48 4.02 -12.05
C GLY A 617 24.70 2.72 -11.86
N VAL A 618 24.82 1.80 -12.82
CA VAL A 618 24.20 0.48 -12.78
C VAL A 618 25.19 -0.61 -13.17
N ILE A 619 25.05 -1.78 -12.56
CA ILE A 619 25.67 -3.03 -13.02
C ILE A 619 24.64 -3.82 -13.81
N ALA A 620 25.00 -4.27 -15.02
CA ALA A 620 24.18 -5.20 -15.79
C ALA A 620 24.69 -6.63 -15.60
N ALA A 621 23.78 -7.57 -15.33
CA ALA A 621 24.12 -9.00 -15.21
C ALA A 621 23.02 -9.90 -15.78
N ASN A 622 23.30 -11.20 -15.94
CA ASN A 622 22.36 -12.15 -16.55
C ASN A 622 21.09 -12.43 -15.71
N ASP A 623 21.09 -12.08 -14.43
CA ASP A 623 19.92 -12.17 -13.56
C ASP A 623 19.92 -11.06 -12.50
N VAL A 624 18.74 -10.78 -11.94
CA VAL A 624 18.54 -9.67 -11.00
C VAL A 624 19.24 -9.88 -9.65
N VAL A 625 19.41 -11.13 -9.19
CA VAL A 625 20.07 -11.44 -7.92
C VAL A 625 21.55 -11.14 -8.03
N LEU A 626 22.18 -11.62 -9.12
CA LEU A 626 23.57 -11.32 -9.45
C LEU A 626 23.80 -9.81 -9.64
N ALA A 627 22.92 -9.13 -10.39
CA ALA A 627 23.05 -7.70 -10.66
C ALA A 627 23.04 -6.88 -9.36
N ARG A 628 22.08 -7.13 -8.46
CA ARG A 628 21.97 -6.46 -7.15
C ARG A 628 23.18 -6.76 -6.26
N ARG A 629 23.68 -8.00 -6.26
CA ARG A 629 24.88 -8.38 -5.51
C ARG A 629 26.12 -7.66 -6.03
N ALA A 630 26.33 -7.70 -7.35
CA ALA A 630 27.47 -7.07 -8.00
C ALA A 630 27.46 -5.54 -7.80
N ALA A 631 26.29 -4.89 -7.87
CA ALA A 631 26.16 -3.47 -7.58
C ALA A 631 26.63 -3.09 -6.16
N LYS A 632 26.44 -3.98 -5.18
CA LYS A 632 26.92 -3.76 -3.81
C LYS A 632 28.43 -3.88 -3.66
N LEU A 633 29.11 -4.61 -4.55
CA LEU A 633 30.57 -4.76 -4.54
C LEU A 633 31.29 -3.52 -5.09
N VAL A 634 30.58 -2.65 -5.82
CA VAL A 634 31.14 -1.38 -6.29
C VAL A 634 31.51 -0.51 -5.09
N LYS A 635 32.77 -0.08 -5.04
CA LYS A 635 33.33 0.79 -4.01
C LYS A 635 33.37 2.20 -4.56
N VAL A 636 32.68 3.11 -3.87
CA VAL A 636 32.68 4.54 -4.20
C VAL A 636 33.41 5.26 -3.08
N GLU A 637 34.43 6.03 -3.44
CA GLU A 637 35.16 6.92 -2.54
C GLU A 637 34.57 8.33 -2.66
N TYR A 638 34.34 8.96 -1.51
CA TYR A 638 33.68 10.25 -1.40
C TYR A 638 34.58 11.26 -0.70
N LYS A 639 34.46 12.53 -1.09
CA LYS A 639 34.86 13.68 -0.28
C LYS A 639 33.58 14.39 0.15
N GLU A 640 33.18 14.18 1.41
CA GLU A 640 31.94 14.72 1.96
C GLU A 640 31.91 16.25 1.94
N LEU A 641 30.73 16.80 1.63
CA LEU A 641 30.42 18.22 1.62
C LEU A 641 29.36 18.53 2.70
N PRO A 642 29.22 19.78 3.15
CA PRO A 642 28.16 20.15 4.08
C PRO A 642 26.78 19.81 3.50
N SER A 643 25.95 19.07 4.24
CA SER A 643 24.63 18.64 3.80
C SER A 643 23.51 19.30 4.60
N LEU A 644 22.44 19.73 3.90
CA LEU A 644 21.21 20.23 4.48
C LEU A 644 20.11 19.17 4.39
N VAL A 645 20.15 18.18 5.28
CA VAL A 645 19.14 17.10 5.34
C VAL A 645 17.91 17.54 6.13
N ASN A 646 18.11 18.29 7.21
CA ASN A 646 17.01 18.77 8.05
C ASN A 646 16.24 19.87 7.32
N PHE A 647 14.94 19.66 7.13
CA PHE A 647 14.09 20.57 6.38
C PHE A 647 14.01 21.97 7.00
N LYS A 648 13.91 22.08 8.33
CA LYS A 648 13.87 23.39 9.01
C LYS A 648 15.18 24.16 8.87
N GLU A 649 16.32 23.47 8.95
CA GLU A 649 17.64 24.07 8.71
C GLU A 649 17.79 24.54 7.25
N ALA A 650 17.24 23.81 6.28
CA ALA A 650 17.26 24.21 4.88
C ALA A 650 16.39 25.46 4.60
N ILE A 651 15.25 25.59 5.30
CA ILE A 651 14.41 26.79 5.27
C ILE A 651 15.20 28.01 5.79
N GLU A 652 15.85 27.88 6.95
CA GLU A 652 16.65 28.94 7.56
C GLU A 652 17.83 29.36 6.66
N ALA A 653 18.46 28.39 5.99
CA ALA A 653 19.53 28.62 5.02
C ALA A 653 19.05 29.23 3.69
N LYS A 654 17.73 29.37 3.47
CA LYS A 654 17.11 29.82 2.20
C LYS A 654 17.61 29.01 1.00
N SER A 655 17.79 27.71 1.20
CA SER A 655 18.21 26.77 0.15
C SER A 655 17.02 26.48 -0.75
N LEU A 656 16.89 27.16 -1.89
CA LEU A 656 15.74 27.05 -2.80
C LEU A 656 16.10 26.35 -4.12
N LEU A 657 15.13 25.62 -4.69
CA LEU A 657 15.23 24.99 -6.02
C LEU A 657 14.85 25.95 -7.17
N GLY A 658 14.10 27.00 -6.87
CA GLY A 658 13.60 27.96 -7.84
C GLY A 658 13.19 29.27 -7.18
N ASP A 659 12.57 30.14 -7.95
CA ASP A 659 12.07 31.43 -7.46
C ASP A 659 10.91 31.23 -6.49
N VAL A 660 10.75 32.19 -5.57
CA VAL A 660 9.57 32.25 -4.70
C VAL A 660 8.35 32.54 -5.57
N GLN A 661 7.31 31.72 -5.43
CA GLN A 661 6.09 31.87 -6.22
C GLN A 661 5.06 32.64 -5.41
N HIS A 662 4.50 33.70 -6.00
CA HIS A 662 3.54 34.60 -5.38
C HIS A 662 2.18 34.50 -6.07
N PHE A 663 1.11 34.22 -5.32
CA PHE A 663 -0.25 34.18 -5.84
C PHE A 663 -1.20 35.04 -5.00
N GLY A 664 -2.22 35.60 -5.64
CA GLY A 664 -3.21 36.45 -4.99
C GLY A 664 -2.86 37.94 -5.04
N LYS A 665 -3.14 38.65 -3.95
CA LYS A 665 -2.98 40.11 -3.85
C LYS A 665 -1.58 40.51 -3.38
N ASP A 666 -1.24 41.78 -3.63
CA ASP A 666 -0.03 42.38 -3.09
C ASP A 666 -0.01 42.31 -1.56
N GLU A 667 1.19 42.17 -1.00
CA GLU A 667 1.40 42.06 0.45
C GLU A 667 0.80 43.25 1.21
N ASN A 668 0.88 44.46 0.66
CA ASN A 668 0.33 45.66 1.32
C ASN A 668 -1.19 45.63 1.40
N LEU A 669 -1.88 45.14 0.37
CA LEU A 669 -3.34 45.00 0.37
C LEU A 669 -3.82 43.95 1.36
N VAL A 670 -3.07 42.84 1.48
CA VAL A 670 -3.40 41.81 2.46
C VAL A 670 -3.16 42.34 3.87
N LYS A 671 -2.07 43.07 4.09
CA LYS A 671 -1.77 43.73 5.36
C LYS A 671 -2.88 44.71 5.75
N GLU A 672 -3.32 45.57 4.84
CA GLU A 672 -4.46 46.47 5.07
C GLU A 672 -5.73 45.69 5.42
N SER A 673 -6.02 44.61 4.70
CA SER A 673 -7.17 43.74 4.99
C SER A 673 -7.10 43.12 6.38
N LEU A 674 -5.90 42.71 6.83
CA LEU A 674 -5.69 42.16 8.17
C LEU A 674 -5.81 43.24 9.26
N GLU A 675 -5.31 44.45 9.01
CA GLU A 675 -5.40 45.59 9.94
C GLU A 675 -6.85 46.09 10.11
N ASN A 676 -7.66 45.98 9.05
CA ASN A 676 -9.08 46.33 9.08
C ASN A 676 -9.97 45.26 9.72
N SER A 677 -9.45 44.03 9.90
CA SER A 677 -10.21 42.96 10.53
C SER A 677 -10.44 43.19 12.01
N SER A 678 -11.56 42.68 12.53
CA SER A 678 -11.87 42.77 13.96
C SER A 678 -10.82 42.05 14.82
N LYS A 679 -10.25 40.96 14.29
CA LYS A 679 -9.19 40.21 14.94
C LYS A 679 -8.29 39.52 13.93
N VAL A 680 -7.01 39.40 14.27
CA VAL A 680 -6.02 38.63 13.51
C VAL A 680 -5.55 37.44 14.34
N LEU A 681 -5.55 36.27 13.74
CA LEU A 681 -5.04 35.03 14.32
C LEU A 681 -3.84 34.53 13.52
N GLU A 682 -2.86 33.97 14.22
CA GLU A 682 -1.64 33.43 13.62
C GLU A 682 -1.43 31.98 14.06
N GLY A 683 -0.87 31.17 13.17
CA GLY A 683 -0.54 29.78 13.46
C GLY A 683 0.46 29.19 12.48
N GLU A 684 1.04 28.07 12.86
CA GLU A 684 1.97 27.29 12.04
C GLU A 684 1.36 25.91 11.71
N CYS A 685 1.87 25.25 10.68
CA CYS A 685 1.45 23.91 10.28
C CYS A 685 2.68 23.10 9.85
N ASP A 686 2.78 21.86 10.33
CA ASP A 686 3.82 20.90 9.93
C ASP A 686 3.15 19.66 9.32
N ILE A 687 3.36 19.43 8.02
CA ILE A 687 2.71 18.35 7.25
C ILE A 687 3.80 17.47 6.62
N GLY A 688 3.88 16.22 7.04
CA GLY A 688 4.86 15.24 6.57
C GLY A 688 4.67 14.81 5.12
N GLY A 689 5.73 14.22 4.55
CA GLY A 689 5.70 13.59 3.23
C GLY A 689 5.00 12.23 3.22
N GLN A 690 4.83 11.65 2.04
CA GLN A 690 4.14 10.37 1.82
C GLN A 690 4.73 9.64 0.61
N GLU A 691 4.97 8.33 0.75
CA GLU A 691 5.38 7.44 -0.34
C GLU A 691 4.14 6.94 -1.13
N HIS A 692 4.30 6.84 -2.45
CA HIS A 692 3.28 6.35 -3.36
C HIS A 692 2.84 4.94 -2.99
N TYR A 693 3.83 4.08 -2.75
CA TYR A 693 3.65 2.67 -2.42
C TYR A 693 2.76 1.95 -3.44
N TYR A 694 2.91 2.28 -4.72
CA TYR A 694 2.39 1.42 -5.80
C TYR A 694 2.92 0.00 -5.60
N LEU A 695 2.08 -1.03 -5.75
CA LEU A 695 2.47 -2.39 -5.42
C LEU A 695 3.47 -2.97 -6.43
N GLU A 696 3.35 -2.59 -7.71
CA GLU A 696 4.41 -2.81 -8.71
C GLU A 696 5.44 -1.68 -8.59
N THR A 697 6.66 -1.99 -8.16
CA THR A 697 7.80 -1.05 -8.16
C THR A 697 8.14 -0.55 -9.57
N GLN A 698 8.99 0.48 -9.67
CA GLN A 698 9.46 0.97 -10.96
C GLN A 698 10.04 -0.18 -11.80
N SER A 699 9.52 -0.30 -13.02
CA SER A 699 9.77 -1.45 -13.91
C SER A 699 9.86 -0.99 -15.36
N SER A 700 10.97 -1.30 -16.01
CA SER A 700 11.18 -1.09 -17.45
C SER A 700 11.88 -2.29 -18.09
N LEU A 701 11.55 -2.57 -19.35
CA LEU A 701 12.23 -3.50 -20.24
C LEU A 701 12.48 -2.78 -21.57
N VAL A 702 13.76 -2.59 -21.94
CA VAL A 702 14.13 -2.02 -23.24
C VAL A 702 14.73 -3.09 -24.13
N ILE A 703 14.20 -3.22 -25.34
CA ILE A 703 14.59 -4.20 -26.35
C ILE A 703 15.19 -3.45 -27.55
N PRO A 704 16.46 -3.68 -27.91
CA PRO A 704 17.04 -3.08 -29.11
C PRO A 704 16.45 -3.71 -30.37
N GLY A 705 16.14 -2.87 -31.35
CA GLY A 705 15.63 -3.22 -32.68
C GLY A 705 16.69 -3.11 -33.77
N GLU A 706 16.26 -2.86 -35.01
CA GLU A 706 17.18 -2.67 -36.13
C GLU A 706 17.91 -1.33 -36.01
N GLY A 707 19.24 -1.34 -36.14
CA GLY A 707 20.06 -0.13 -36.07
C GLY A 707 19.99 0.58 -34.72
N ASP A 708 19.32 1.74 -34.68
CA ASP A 708 19.13 2.59 -33.50
C ASP A 708 17.72 2.53 -32.90
N GLU A 709 16.88 1.61 -33.36
CA GLU A 709 15.53 1.44 -32.85
C GLU A 709 15.49 0.84 -31.45
N LEU A 710 14.53 1.28 -30.64
CA LEU A 710 14.29 0.80 -29.29
C LEU A 710 12.80 0.57 -29.04
N ILE A 711 12.44 -0.60 -28.50
CA ILE A 711 11.12 -0.88 -27.94
C ILE A 711 11.24 -0.82 -26.42
N VAL A 712 10.49 0.09 -25.79
CA VAL A 712 10.51 0.34 -24.35
C VAL A 712 9.18 -0.10 -23.76
N ASN A 713 9.15 -1.18 -22.99
CA ASN A 713 8.01 -1.54 -22.16
C ASN A 713 8.22 -0.92 -20.78
N CYS A 714 7.38 0.04 -20.37
CA CYS A 714 7.61 0.82 -19.15
C CYS A 714 6.34 0.92 -18.30
N SER A 715 6.48 0.77 -16.99
CA SER A 715 5.39 1.05 -16.04
C SER A 715 5.34 2.56 -15.81
N THR A 716 4.80 3.29 -16.80
CA THR A 716 4.78 4.78 -16.85
C THR A 716 3.38 5.32 -17.05
N GLN A 717 3.10 6.49 -16.47
CA GLN A 717 1.87 7.26 -16.65
C GLN A 717 1.87 8.09 -17.94
N GLY A 718 3.02 8.30 -18.58
CA GLY A 718 3.16 9.12 -19.78
C GLY A 718 4.11 8.47 -20.79
N THR A 719 3.56 7.73 -21.75
CA THR A 719 4.34 7.02 -22.77
C THR A 719 5.12 7.96 -23.69
N SER A 720 4.48 9.05 -24.14
CA SER A 720 5.11 10.05 -25.02
C SER A 720 6.24 10.80 -24.31
N PHE A 721 6.08 11.07 -23.01
CA PHE A 721 7.12 11.68 -22.20
C PHE A 721 8.30 10.75 -21.94
N THR A 722 8.05 9.49 -21.61
CA THR A 722 9.12 8.49 -21.55
C THR A 722 9.86 8.37 -22.89
N GLN A 723 9.15 8.47 -24.04
CA GLN A 723 9.77 8.43 -25.36
C GLN A 723 10.72 9.61 -25.58
N LEU A 724 10.29 10.82 -25.24
CA LEU A 724 11.10 12.03 -25.36
C LEU A 724 12.34 11.98 -24.46
N MET A 725 12.19 11.57 -23.20
CA MET A 725 13.34 11.44 -22.29
C MET A 725 14.34 10.42 -22.80
N VAL A 726 13.88 9.23 -23.25
CA VAL A 726 14.78 8.22 -23.81
C VAL A 726 15.44 8.74 -25.09
N ALA A 727 14.72 9.46 -25.95
CA ALA A 727 15.26 10.06 -27.18
C ALA A 727 16.39 11.04 -26.86
N GLU A 728 16.17 11.93 -25.90
CA GLU A 728 17.14 12.92 -25.47
C GLU A 728 18.38 12.30 -24.81
N THR A 729 18.19 11.32 -23.92
CA THR A 729 19.29 10.56 -23.31
C THR A 729 20.12 9.84 -24.34
N MET A 730 19.48 9.20 -25.33
CA MET A 730 20.17 8.38 -26.32
C MET A 730 20.70 9.19 -27.51
N LYS A 731 20.36 10.48 -27.60
CA LYS A 731 20.68 11.37 -28.73
C LYS A 731 20.19 10.80 -30.07
N ILE A 732 18.98 10.23 -30.07
CA ILE A 732 18.32 9.71 -31.28
C ILE A 732 16.93 10.34 -31.42
N PRO A 733 16.40 10.46 -32.65
CA PRO A 733 15.06 11.00 -32.84
C PRO A 733 13.97 10.13 -32.18
N ALA A 734 12.92 10.76 -31.63
CA ALA A 734 11.84 10.06 -30.94
C ALA A 734 11.12 8.99 -31.80
N HIS A 735 11.09 9.14 -33.14
CA HIS A 735 10.48 8.16 -34.05
C HIS A 735 11.21 6.81 -34.09
N LYS A 736 12.43 6.72 -33.56
CA LYS A 736 13.19 5.48 -33.39
C LYS A 736 12.83 4.72 -32.11
N ILE A 737 11.99 5.31 -31.25
CA ILE A 737 11.66 4.76 -29.94
C ILE A 737 10.16 4.53 -29.86
N ILE A 738 9.76 3.30 -29.55
CA ILE A 738 8.36 2.96 -29.28
C ILE A 738 8.21 2.65 -27.80
N VAL A 739 7.40 3.42 -27.08
CA VAL A 739 7.09 3.15 -25.66
C VAL A 739 5.73 2.50 -25.55
N LYS A 740 5.66 1.37 -24.85
CA LYS A 740 4.47 0.53 -24.65
C LYS A 740 4.14 0.40 -23.17
N THR A 741 2.87 0.62 -22.84
CA THR A 741 2.31 0.42 -21.50
C THR A 741 0.97 -0.29 -21.61
N LYS A 742 0.92 -1.57 -21.19
CA LYS A 742 -0.35 -2.32 -21.12
C LYS A 742 -1.18 -1.90 -19.90
N ARG A 743 -0.54 -1.83 -18.73
CA ARG A 743 -1.09 -1.41 -17.43
C ARG A 743 0.02 -1.22 -16.40
N LEU A 744 -0.30 -0.57 -15.29
CA LEU A 744 0.57 -0.38 -14.12
C LEU A 744 -0.06 -1.02 -12.88
N GLY A 745 0.76 -1.60 -12.00
CA GLY A 745 0.36 -2.03 -10.65
C GLY A 745 0.30 -0.86 -9.65
N GLY A 746 -0.39 0.22 -10.03
CA GLY A 746 -0.45 1.50 -9.34
C GLY A 746 0.62 2.49 -9.84
N GLY A 747 0.31 3.80 -9.75
CA GLY A 747 1.21 4.89 -10.14
C GLY A 747 1.09 6.11 -9.23
N PHE A 748 -0.12 6.65 -9.07
CA PHE A 748 -0.44 7.73 -8.11
C PHE A 748 0.35 9.03 -8.28
N GLY A 749 1.01 9.25 -9.42
CA GLY A 749 1.89 10.39 -9.71
C GLY A 749 3.37 10.01 -9.80
N GLY A 750 3.81 8.99 -9.07
CA GLY A 750 5.24 8.63 -8.94
C GLY A 750 5.81 7.91 -10.15
N LYS A 751 5.00 7.69 -11.19
CA LYS A 751 5.40 7.02 -12.43
C LYS A 751 5.31 7.94 -13.65
N VAL A 752 5.52 9.25 -13.46
CA VAL A 752 5.67 10.21 -14.55
C VAL A 752 7.17 10.33 -14.91
N ASN A 753 7.93 11.11 -14.13
CA ASN A 753 9.37 11.29 -14.35
C ASN A 753 10.19 10.06 -13.93
N ASN A 754 9.97 9.57 -12.70
CA ASN A 754 10.81 8.51 -12.11
C ASN A 754 10.85 7.22 -12.96
N ALA A 755 9.72 6.84 -13.57
CA ALA A 755 9.64 5.66 -14.45
C ALA A 755 10.52 5.83 -15.70
N SER A 756 10.56 7.04 -16.24
CA SER A 756 11.34 7.39 -17.42
C SER A 756 12.84 7.35 -17.13
N TRP A 757 13.31 7.73 -15.93
CA TRP A 757 14.71 7.56 -15.56
C TRP A 757 15.17 6.11 -15.63
N ILE A 758 14.36 5.17 -15.13
CA ILE A 758 14.65 3.74 -15.21
C ILE A 758 14.66 3.27 -16.67
N ALA A 759 13.74 3.76 -17.50
CA ALA A 759 13.74 3.46 -18.93
C ALA A 759 15.00 3.99 -19.64
N CYS A 760 15.46 5.19 -19.32
CA CYS A 760 16.70 5.76 -19.85
C CYS A 760 17.93 4.92 -19.47
N MET A 761 18.06 4.50 -18.20
CA MET A 761 19.15 3.61 -17.76
C MET A 761 19.13 2.28 -18.53
N CYS A 762 17.94 1.69 -18.71
CA CYS A 762 17.79 0.47 -19.50
C CYS A 762 18.16 0.68 -20.97
N ALA A 763 17.81 1.82 -21.57
CA ALA A 763 18.11 2.14 -22.96
C ALA A 763 19.62 2.28 -23.21
N ILE A 764 20.35 2.91 -22.29
CA ILE A 764 21.82 3.05 -22.36
C ILE A 764 22.46 1.66 -22.43
N VAL A 765 22.11 0.78 -21.49
CA VAL A 765 22.67 -0.57 -21.40
C VAL A 765 22.22 -1.43 -22.58
N ALA A 766 20.95 -1.38 -22.95
CA ALA A 766 20.40 -2.16 -24.06
C ALA A 766 21.11 -1.83 -25.38
N LYS A 767 21.39 -0.55 -25.63
CA LYS A 767 22.12 -0.10 -26.82
C LYS A 767 23.59 -0.51 -26.78
N LYS A 768 24.27 -0.32 -25.63
CA LYS A 768 25.69 -0.65 -25.47
C LYS A 768 25.99 -2.15 -25.62
N LEU A 769 25.11 -3.00 -25.07
CA LEU A 769 25.27 -4.45 -25.11
C LEU A 769 24.56 -5.12 -26.29
N ASN A 770 23.69 -4.39 -27.00
CA ASN A 770 22.76 -4.94 -27.99
C ASN A 770 21.96 -6.13 -27.45
N ARG A 771 21.46 -6.00 -26.22
CA ARG A 771 20.69 -7.05 -25.50
C ARG A 771 19.47 -6.41 -24.82
N PRO A 772 18.33 -7.11 -24.74
CA PRO A 772 17.22 -6.66 -23.92
C PRO A 772 17.66 -6.39 -22.48
N THR A 773 17.16 -5.33 -21.86
CA THR A 773 17.58 -4.90 -20.51
C THR A 773 16.38 -4.64 -19.61
N TYR A 774 16.33 -5.30 -18.46
CA TYR A 774 15.36 -5.09 -17.39
C TYR A 774 15.90 -4.15 -16.30
N GLY A 775 15.14 -3.12 -15.97
CA GLY A 775 15.31 -2.30 -14.77
C GLY A 775 14.13 -2.52 -13.83
N PHE A 776 14.33 -3.31 -12.78
CA PHE A 776 13.31 -3.63 -11.77
C PHE A 776 13.85 -3.29 -10.38
N LEU A 777 13.25 -2.27 -9.74
CA LEU A 777 13.65 -1.87 -8.40
C LEU A 777 13.13 -2.87 -7.35
N SER A 778 13.99 -3.22 -6.38
CA SER A 778 13.50 -3.76 -5.12
C SER A 778 12.71 -2.67 -4.40
N ARG A 779 11.85 -3.02 -3.42
CA ARG A 779 11.13 -1.98 -2.67
C ARG A 779 12.08 -1.05 -1.92
N ALA A 780 13.17 -1.57 -1.37
CA ALA A 780 14.17 -0.75 -0.68
C ALA A 780 14.85 0.24 -1.65
N ASP A 781 15.21 -0.21 -2.86
CA ASP A 781 15.79 0.68 -3.88
C ASP A 781 14.76 1.69 -4.39
N ASP A 782 13.50 1.28 -4.58
CA ASP A 782 12.41 2.18 -4.96
C ASP A 782 12.24 3.29 -3.91
N LEU A 783 12.13 2.93 -2.64
CA LEU A 783 12.07 3.88 -1.52
C LEU A 783 13.28 4.82 -1.49
N ALA A 784 14.47 4.32 -1.79
CA ALA A 784 15.71 5.09 -1.77
C ALA A 784 15.90 6.01 -2.97
N ILE A 785 15.41 5.65 -4.15
CA ILE A 785 15.65 6.39 -5.41
C ILE A 785 14.51 7.37 -5.70
N THR A 786 13.26 6.95 -5.56
CA THR A 786 12.11 7.69 -6.11
C THR A 786 11.66 8.82 -5.19
N GLY A 787 11.06 9.86 -5.77
CA GLY A 787 10.48 10.98 -5.01
C GLY A 787 9.27 10.61 -4.18
N LYS A 788 8.97 11.41 -3.16
CA LYS A 788 7.78 11.30 -2.29
C LYS A 788 6.84 12.48 -2.52
N ARG A 789 5.69 12.52 -1.82
CA ARG A 789 4.93 13.76 -1.61
C ARG A 789 5.76 14.73 -0.77
N HIS A 790 5.74 16.00 -1.17
CA HIS A 790 6.39 17.10 -0.46
C HIS A 790 5.89 17.24 0.97
N GLU A 791 6.83 17.18 1.92
CA GLU A 791 6.67 17.72 3.27
C GLU A 791 6.49 19.24 3.19
N VAL A 792 5.61 19.80 4.03
CA VAL A 792 5.28 21.23 4.04
C VAL A 792 5.35 21.78 5.46
N HIS A 793 6.11 22.86 5.62
CA HIS A 793 6.00 23.75 6.77
C HIS A 793 5.27 25.01 6.31
N ALA A 794 4.25 25.45 7.02
CA ALA A 794 3.50 26.64 6.65
C ALA A 794 3.20 27.55 7.83
N LYS A 795 3.11 28.85 7.57
CA LYS A 795 2.64 29.88 8.50
C LYS A 795 1.46 30.60 7.88
N TYR A 796 0.51 31.00 8.70
CA TYR A 796 -0.62 31.79 8.25
C TYR A 796 -0.93 32.94 9.22
N ARG A 797 -1.46 34.02 8.66
CA ARG A 797 -2.07 35.14 9.39
C ARG A 797 -3.44 35.39 8.80
N VAL A 798 -4.50 35.27 9.60
CA VAL A 798 -5.89 35.35 9.14
C VAL A 798 -6.66 36.44 9.89
N GLY A 799 -7.27 37.34 9.14
CA GLY A 799 -8.15 38.39 9.62
C GLY A 799 -9.60 37.93 9.58
N ILE A 800 -10.30 38.07 10.70
CA ILE A 800 -11.70 37.66 10.85
C ILE A 800 -12.55 38.78 11.46
N ASN A 801 -13.85 38.74 11.16
CA ASN A 801 -14.85 39.50 11.88
C ASN A 801 -15.32 38.76 13.15
N PHE A 802 -16.20 39.40 13.94
CA PHE A 802 -16.74 38.83 15.18
C PHE A 802 -17.53 37.52 15.00
N ASP A 803 -18.02 37.23 13.79
CA ASP A 803 -18.75 36.01 13.48
C ASP A 803 -17.85 34.84 13.05
N GLY A 804 -16.56 35.10 12.83
CA GLY A 804 -15.60 34.15 12.26
C GLY A 804 -15.61 34.09 10.73
N LYS A 805 -16.19 35.07 10.05
CA LYS A 805 -16.04 35.25 8.60
C LYS A 805 -14.62 35.76 8.33
N ILE A 806 -13.93 35.13 7.39
CA ILE A 806 -12.59 35.54 6.98
C ILE A 806 -12.67 36.72 6.01
N GLU A 807 -11.87 37.75 6.27
CA GLU A 807 -11.79 38.98 5.48
C GLU A 807 -10.47 39.07 4.71
N GLY A 808 -9.40 38.47 5.23
CA GLY A 808 -8.13 38.33 4.52
C GLY A 808 -7.21 37.28 5.16
N ILE A 809 -6.30 36.72 4.37
CA ILE A 809 -5.34 35.71 4.82
C ILE A 809 -4.04 35.77 4.03
N HIS A 810 -2.92 35.62 4.74
CA HIS A 810 -1.58 35.48 4.16
C HIS A 810 -1.01 34.12 4.53
N TYR A 811 -0.63 33.33 3.53
CA TYR A 811 0.08 32.07 3.68
C TYR A 811 1.55 32.20 3.26
N GLN A 812 2.43 31.59 4.04
CA GLN A 812 3.80 31.28 3.64
C GLN A 812 4.00 29.77 3.76
N ALA A 813 4.34 29.10 2.67
CA ALA A 813 4.47 27.63 2.65
C ALA A 813 5.81 27.22 2.04
N TRP A 814 6.64 26.56 2.84
CA TRP A 814 7.88 25.93 2.41
C TRP A 814 7.61 24.47 2.10
N LEU A 815 8.05 24.01 0.92
CA LEU A 815 7.87 22.64 0.45
C LEU A 815 9.24 21.98 0.34
N ASN A 816 9.43 20.82 0.97
CA ASN A 816 10.66 20.05 0.83
C ASN A 816 10.69 19.43 -0.57
N GLY A 817 11.45 20.02 -1.50
CA GLY A 817 11.59 19.52 -2.87
C GLY A 817 12.64 18.42 -3.03
N GLY A 818 13.57 18.28 -2.08
CA GLY A 818 14.69 17.35 -2.19
C GLY A 818 15.86 17.92 -2.97
N TRP A 819 16.67 17.03 -3.55
CA TRP A 819 17.95 17.40 -4.15
C TRP A 819 17.85 18.07 -5.54
N SER A 820 16.75 17.88 -6.26
CA SER A 820 16.47 18.46 -7.59
C SER A 820 15.04 18.98 -7.71
N LYS A 821 14.76 19.68 -8.82
CA LYS A 821 13.47 20.32 -9.12
C LYS A 821 12.35 19.31 -9.29
N ASP A 822 12.48 18.37 -10.22
CA ASP A 822 11.39 17.45 -10.61
C ASP A 822 10.04 18.19 -10.69
N HIS A 823 8.99 17.75 -10.01
CA HIS A 823 7.68 18.41 -9.98
C HIS A 823 7.54 19.50 -8.90
N SER A 824 8.58 19.88 -8.15
CA SER A 824 8.48 20.74 -6.96
C SER A 824 7.94 22.14 -7.25
N GLU A 825 8.39 22.78 -8.33
CA GLU A 825 7.86 24.09 -8.74
C GLU A 825 6.40 23.99 -9.20
N GLY A 826 6.04 22.90 -9.89
CA GLY A 826 4.67 22.63 -10.32
C GLY A 826 3.71 22.34 -9.15
N VAL A 827 4.15 21.57 -8.14
CA VAL A 827 3.38 21.32 -6.91
C VAL A 827 3.18 22.62 -6.13
N THR A 828 4.22 23.45 -6.03
CA THR A 828 4.13 24.78 -5.39
C THR A 828 3.11 25.66 -6.10
N MET A 829 3.13 25.66 -7.43
CA MET A 829 2.18 26.41 -8.26
C MET A 829 0.74 25.95 -8.00
N VAL A 830 0.47 24.65 -8.02
CA VAL A 830 -0.89 24.13 -7.78
C VAL A 830 -1.37 24.41 -6.36
N MET A 831 -0.51 24.29 -5.35
CA MET A 831 -0.86 24.70 -3.99
C MET A 831 -1.30 26.16 -3.93
N GLY A 832 -0.57 27.07 -4.59
CA GLY A 832 -0.94 28.47 -4.67
C GLY A 832 -2.26 28.67 -5.41
N LEU A 833 -2.39 28.15 -6.63
CA LEU A 833 -3.59 28.32 -7.48
C LEU A 833 -4.89 27.83 -6.83
N MET A 834 -4.81 26.82 -5.96
CA MET A 834 -5.97 26.15 -5.37
C MET A 834 -6.01 26.24 -3.83
N VAL A 835 -5.23 27.14 -3.23
CA VAL A 835 -5.12 27.26 -1.75
C VAL A 835 -6.47 27.53 -1.07
N ASP A 836 -7.41 28.16 -1.76
CA ASP A 836 -8.74 28.50 -1.22
C ASP A 836 -9.65 27.28 -1.04
N ASP A 837 -9.42 26.17 -1.76
CA ASP A 837 -10.27 24.96 -1.75
C ASP A 837 -11.76 25.33 -1.97
N VAL A 838 -12.58 25.24 -0.92
CA VAL A 838 -14.02 25.54 -0.93
C VAL A 838 -14.35 26.92 -0.33
N TYR A 839 -13.38 27.64 0.22
CA TYR A 839 -13.60 28.78 1.10
C TYR A 839 -13.49 30.13 0.38
N ASN A 840 -14.36 31.06 0.73
CA ASN A 840 -14.21 32.49 0.48
C ASN A 840 -13.47 33.12 1.67
N MET A 841 -12.19 33.43 1.46
CA MET A 841 -11.30 33.98 2.48
C MET A 841 -10.96 35.47 2.24
N GLY A 842 -11.81 36.18 1.49
CA GLY A 842 -11.61 37.60 1.20
C GLY A 842 -10.30 37.88 0.46
N THR A 843 -9.44 38.73 1.02
CA THR A 843 -8.16 39.13 0.44
C THR A 843 -7.08 38.07 0.72
N ILE A 844 -6.70 37.29 -0.30
CA ILE A 844 -5.72 36.19 -0.15
C ILE A 844 -4.36 36.57 -0.73
N ARG A 845 -3.28 36.19 -0.04
CA ARG A 845 -1.92 36.04 -0.60
C ARG A 845 -1.31 34.69 -0.21
N PHE A 846 -0.67 34.03 -1.16
CA PHE A 846 0.12 32.82 -0.94
C PHE A 846 1.54 33.00 -1.48
N ASP A 847 2.52 32.75 -0.61
CA ASP A 847 3.93 32.73 -0.94
C ASP A 847 4.48 31.29 -0.78
N GLY A 848 4.87 30.68 -1.89
CA GLY A 848 5.36 29.30 -1.95
C GLY A 848 6.87 29.23 -2.18
N TYR A 849 7.57 28.42 -1.38
CA TYR A 849 9.02 28.26 -1.40
C TYR A 849 9.39 26.80 -1.69
N PRO A 850 9.80 26.45 -2.92
CA PRO A 850 10.33 25.11 -3.21
C PRO A 850 11.76 25.00 -2.65
N VAL A 851 11.92 24.31 -1.51
CA VAL A 851 13.18 24.22 -0.76
C VAL A 851 14.02 23.06 -1.25
N LYS A 852 15.30 23.33 -1.51
CA LYS A 852 16.33 22.34 -1.82
C LYS A 852 16.88 21.74 -0.53
N THR A 853 16.85 20.41 -0.42
CA THR A 853 17.43 19.65 0.69
C THR A 853 18.28 18.49 0.15
N ASN A 854 19.19 17.95 0.95
CA ASN A 854 19.95 16.74 0.58
C ASN A 854 19.16 15.45 0.89
N SER A 855 17.91 15.41 0.42
CA SER A 855 16.96 14.28 0.56
C SER A 855 16.38 13.91 -0.81
N ASN A 856 15.54 12.87 -0.89
CA ASN A 856 14.93 12.41 -2.15
C ASN A 856 14.29 13.56 -2.94
N SER A 857 14.54 13.64 -4.25
CA SER A 857 13.85 14.59 -5.14
C SER A 857 12.36 14.27 -5.19
N ASN A 858 11.54 15.05 -4.48
CA ASN A 858 10.12 14.82 -4.33
C ASN A 858 9.36 15.11 -5.62
N THR A 859 8.21 14.46 -5.79
CA THR A 859 7.51 14.37 -7.07
C THR A 859 5.99 14.43 -6.92
N ALA A 860 5.27 14.27 -8.03
CA ALA A 860 3.82 14.20 -8.07
C ALA A 860 3.27 13.06 -7.18
N LEU A 861 2.34 13.35 -6.27
CA LEU A 861 1.50 12.34 -5.61
C LEU A 861 0.03 12.80 -5.61
N ARG A 862 -0.91 11.87 -5.81
CA ARG A 862 -2.37 12.05 -5.85
C ARG A 862 -2.86 13.26 -5.05
N GLY A 863 -3.40 14.27 -5.73
CA GLY A 863 -3.83 15.56 -5.17
C GLY A 863 -2.86 16.71 -5.46
N TYR A 864 -1.59 16.42 -5.74
CA TYR A 864 -0.59 17.37 -6.27
C TYR A 864 -0.51 18.68 -5.48
N GLY A 865 -0.22 18.58 -4.18
CA GLY A 865 -0.14 19.74 -3.27
C GLY A 865 -1.44 20.09 -2.55
N ASN A 866 -2.59 19.82 -3.17
CA ASN A 866 -3.89 20.16 -2.59
C ASN A 866 -4.19 19.51 -1.21
N PRO A 867 -3.77 18.27 -0.91
CA PRO A 867 -3.95 17.70 0.43
C PRO A 867 -3.21 18.50 1.51
N GLN A 868 -2.04 19.05 1.17
CA GLN A 868 -1.28 19.90 2.09
C GLN A 868 -2.01 21.23 2.33
N SER A 869 -2.46 21.91 1.26
CA SER A 869 -3.28 23.12 1.39
C SER A 869 -4.56 22.87 2.21
N LYS A 870 -5.20 21.71 1.98
CA LYS A 870 -6.41 21.30 2.71
C LYS A 870 -6.15 21.20 4.22
N LEU A 871 -5.09 20.53 4.64
CA LEU A 871 -4.75 20.40 6.05
C LEU A 871 -4.48 21.76 6.71
N ILE A 872 -3.77 22.67 6.01
CA ILE A 872 -3.55 24.05 6.51
C ILE A 872 -4.90 24.74 6.76
N ASN A 873 -5.80 24.71 5.77
CA ASN A 873 -7.11 25.35 5.89
C ASN A 873 -7.97 24.73 6.99
N GLU A 874 -7.95 23.42 7.17
CA GLU A 874 -8.67 22.73 8.24
C GLU A 874 -8.16 23.19 9.63
N GLY A 875 -6.85 23.44 9.74
CA GLY A 875 -6.24 24.09 10.89
C GLY A 875 -6.75 25.51 11.15
N VAL A 876 -6.76 26.34 10.11
CA VAL A 876 -7.28 27.71 10.15
C VAL A 876 -8.73 27.72 10.63
N MET A 877 -9.59 26.87 10.06
CA MET A 877 -11.01 26.80 10.43
C MET A 877 -11.20 26.40 11.90
N ARG A 878 -10.42 25.43 12.40
CA ARG A 878 -10.44 25.03 13.82
C ARG A 878 -9.99 26.16 14.74
N ARG A 879 -8.94 26.90 14.36
CA ARG A 879 -8.42 28.02 15.14
C ARG A 879 -9.46 29.14 15.26
N ILE A 880 -10.11 29.49 14.14
CA ILE A 880 -11.20 30.49 14.12
C ILE A 880 -12.36 30.01 14.99
N ALA A 881 -12.81 28.77 14.82
CA ALA A 881 -13.93 28.20 15.57
C ALA A 881 -13.72 28.26 17.09
N ARG A 882 -12.52 27.88 17.55
CA ARG A 882 -12.13 28.00 18.95
C ARG A 882 -12.15 29.44 19.44
N ASP A 883 -11.67 30.38 18.64
CA ASP A 883 -11.52 31.76 19.04
C ASP A 883 -12.87 32.48 19.20
N VAL A 884 -13.82 32.22 18.28
CA VAL A 884 -15.16 32.83 18.31
C VAL A 884 -16.19 32.01 19.10
N GLY A 885 -15.84 30.80 19.56
CA GLY A 885 -16.72 29.94 20.33
C GLY A 885 -17.84 29.27 19.54
N LYS A 886 -17.64 29.01 18.24
CA LYS A 886 -18.58 28.30 17.35
C LYS A 886 -18.06 26.90 16.98
N SER A 887 -18.90 26.04 16.40
CA SER A 887 -18.43 24.76 15.88
C SER A 887 -17.56 24.95 14.63
N THR A 888 -16.66 24.00 14.37
CA THR A 888 -15.81 24.05 13.17
C THR A 888 -16.66 23.96 11.90
N GLU A 889 -17.74 23.18 11.93
CA GLU A 889 -18.69 23.02 10.83
C GLU A 889 -19.44 24.31 10.50
N GLU A 890 -19.86 25.09 11.51
CA GLU A 890 -20.49 26.41 11.29
C GLU A 890 -19.51 27.40 10.66
N ILE A 891 -18.26 27.45 11.14
CA ILE A 891 -17.23 28.32 10.57
C ILE A 891 -16.91 27.95 9.12
N LYS A 892 -16.79 26.65 8.82
CA LYS A 892 -16.65 26.17 7.44
C LYS A 892 -17.82 26.65 6.58
N ARG A 893 -19.06 26.45 7.04
CA ARG A 893 -20.28 26.77 6.29
C ARG A 893 -20.42 28.27 5.99
N ILE A 894 -20.12 29.13 6.95
CA ILE A 894 -20.16 30.60 6.79
C ILE A 894 -19.09 31.06 5.80
N ASN A 895 -17.96 30.35 5.73
CA ASN A 895 -16.86 30.69 4.84
C ASN A 895 -16.91 29.97 3.48
N PHE A 896 -17.92 29.16 3.13
CA PHE A 896 -17.98 28.58 1.79
C PHE A 896 -18.11 29.64 0.68
N ALA A 897 -17.30 29.50 -0.37
CA ALA A 897 -17.49 30.15 -1.65
C ALA A 897 -18.52 29.34 -2.45
N LEU A 898 -19.62 29.95 -2.86
CA LEU A 898 -20.78 29.26 -3.44
C LEU A 898 -20.83 29.40 -4.97
N GLU A 899 -21.56 28.49 -5.61
CA GLU A 899 -21.92 28.57 -7.04
C GLU A 899 -22.41 29.97 -7.43
N GLY A 900 -21.96 30.47 -8.59
CA GLY A 900 -22.25 31.82 -9.06
C GLY A 900 -21.32 32.90 -8.50
N GLY A 901 -20.58 32.60 -7.43
CA GLY A 901 -19.49 33.43 -6.93
C GLY A 901 -18.21 33.32 -7.76
N ARG A 902 -17.11 33.81 -7.18
CA ARG A 902 -15.76 33.73 -7.75
C ARG A 902 -14.79 33.11 -6.74
N ARG A 903 -13.82 32.36 -7.26
CA ARG A 903 -12.60 31.97 -6.54
C ARG A 903 -11.70 33.19 -6.35
N TYR A 904 -10.68 33.05 -5.51
CA TYR A 904 -9.84 34.19 -5.12
C TYR A 904 -9.01 34.77 -6.28
N LEU A 905 -8.64 33.96 -7.29
CA LEU A 905 -7.99 34.40 -8.53
C LEU A 905 -8.97 34.92 -9.59
N GLY A 906 -10.25 35.08 -9.24
CA GLY A 906 -11.28 35.65 -10.11
C GLY A 906 -12.08 34.64 -10.92
N GLY A 907 -11.64 33.37 -10.98
CA GLY A 907 -12.32 32.31 -11.72
C GLY A 907 -13.75 32.08 -11.23
N LYS A 908 -14.71 31.96 -12.15
CA LYS A 908 -16.12 31.74 -11.78
C LYS A 908 -16.31 30.34 -11.19
N ILE A 909 -17.09 30.23 -10.12
CA ILE A 909 -17.52 28.93 -9.59
C ILE A 909 -18.74 28.50 -10.39
N HIS A 910 -18.57 27.41 -11.13
CA HIS A 910 -19.58 26.86 -12.01
C HIS A 910 -19.75 25.35 -11.86
N ASN A 911 -21.00 24.89 -11.96
CA ASN A 911 -21.41 23.49 -11.87
C ASN A 911 -20.82 22.81 -10.63
N ASP A 912 -21.08 23.44 -9.49
CA ASP A 912 -20.64 23.10 -8.16
C ASP A 912 -21.84 22.67 -7.30
N ALA A 913 -21.78 21.49 -6.69
CA ALA A 913 -22.84 20.95 -5.83
C ALA A 913 -22.39 20.90 -4.36
N LEU A 914 -21.54 21.84 -3.93
CA LEU A 914 -20.93 21.82 -2.60
C LEU A 914 -21.99 21.84 -1.47
N VAL A 915 -23.01 22.68 -1.61
CA VAL A 915 -24.04 22.83 -0.57
C VAL A 915 -24.89 21.57 -0.50
N GLU A 916 -25.29 21.03 -1.65
CA GLU A 916 -26.08 19.82 -1.78
C GLU A 916 -25.33 18.62 -1.17
N CYS A 917 -24.05 18.43 -1.52
CA CYS A 917 -23.22 17.40 -0.92
C CYS A 917 -23.09 17.59 0.60
N TRP A 918 -22.86 18.82 1.07
CA TRP A 918 -22.69 19.12 2.49
C TRP A 918 -23.95 18.83 3.31
N GLU A 919 -25.09 19.40 2.91
CA GLU A 919 -26.35 19.24 3.65
C GLU A 919 -26.86 17.80 3.59
N TYR A 920 -26.75 17.13 2.42
CA TYR A 920 -27.11 15.71 2.31
C TYR A 920 -26.21 14.85 3.21
N CYS A 921 -24.90 15.06 3.17
CA CYS A 921 -23.95 14.31 4.01
C CYS A 921 -24.24 14.55 5.50
N LYS A 922 -24.50 15.79 5.91
CA LYS A 922 -24.81 16.15 7.30
C LYS A 922 -26.06 15.42 7.80
N LYS A 923 -27.13 15.40 6.99
CA LYS A 923 -28.38 14.70 7.29
C LYS A 923 -28.19 13.17 7.30
N TRP A 924 -27.64 12.60 6.22
CA TRP A 924 -27.49 11.15 6.04
C TRP A 924 -26.53 10.50 7.04
N SER A 925 -25.47 11.22 7.42
CA SER A 925 -24.53 10.77 8.45
C SER A 925 -25.06 10.89 9.87
N GLU A 926 -26.21 11.53 10.08
CA GLU A 926 -26.78 11.86 11.39
C GLU A 926 -25.79 12.65 12.26
N PHE A 927 -25.05 13.57 11.63
CA PHE A 927 -23.87 14.21 12.22
C PHE A 927 -24.12 14.81 13.61
N GLU A 928 -25.19 15.57 13.77
CA GLU A 928 -25.52 16.25 15.03
C GLU A 928 -25.91 15.27 16.15
N ASN A 929 -26.65 14.21 15.81
CA ASN A 929 -27.03 13.16 16.75
C ASN A 929 -25.78 12.40 17.23
N ARG A 930 -24.89 12.04 16.32
CA ARG A 930 -23.61 11.38 16.65
C ARG A 930 -22.69 12.28 17.45
N GLN A 931 -22.59 13.55 17.11
CA GLN A 931 -21.80 14.51 17.88
C GLN A 931 -22.29 14.58 19.33
N SER A 932 -23.61 14.56 19.55
CA SER A 932 -24.20 14.52 20.90
C SER A 932 -23.91 13.20 21.62
N GLY A 933 -24.03 12.06 20.92
CA GLY A 933 -23.67 10.75 21.46
C GLY A 933 -22.19 10.63 21.87
N ILE A 934 -21.29 11.19 21.06
CA ILE A 934 -19.84 11.23 21.32
C ILE A 934 -19.53 12.07 22.56
N LYS A 935 -20.19 13.22 22.75
CA LYS A 935 -20.04 14.03 23.98
C LYS A 935 -20.40 13.21 25.22
N GLN A 936 -21.43 12.37 25.14
CA GLN A 936 -21.82 11.48 26.24
C GLN A 936 -20.83 10.32 26.44
N PHE A 937 -20.36 9.71 25.36
CA PHE A 937 -19.33 8.66 25.41
C PHE A 937 -18.06 9.18 26.08
N ASN A 938 -17.56 10.33 25.65
CA ASN A 938 -16.31 10.92 26.15
C ASN A 938 -16.36 11.25 27.64
N LYS A 939 -17.50 11.70 28.18
CA LYS A 939 -17.66 11.95 29.63
C LYS A 939 -17.46 10.71 30.49
N ASN A 940 -17.80 9.54 29.97
CA ASN A 940 -17.75 8.28 30.72
C ASN A 940 -16.46 7.48 30.47
N SER A 941 -15.67 7.85 29.45
CA SER A 941 -14.47 7.14 29.06
C SER A 941 -13.22 7.98 29.36
N THR A 942 -12.33 7.44 30.19
CA THR A 942 -11.09 8.13 30.60
C THR A 942 -9.97 7.94 29.60
N ALA A 943 -9.76 6.72 29.10
CA ALA A 943 -8.66 6.37 28.21
C ALA A 943 -9.02 6.46 26.72
N VAL A 944 -10.27 6.14 26.34
CA VAL A 944 -10.68 6.08 24.93
C VAL A 944 -11.54 7.29 24.60
N LYS A 945 -11.19 8.05 23.56
CA LYS A 945 -11.93 9.24 23.15
C LYS A 945 -12.41 9.11 21.72
N ARG A 946 -13.64 9.56 21.47
CA ARG A 946 -14.24 9.67 20.14
C ARG A 946 -14.33 11.12 19.69
N GLY A 947 -14.28 11.29 18.38
CA GLY A 947 -14.34 12.59 17.74
C GLY A 947 -14.96 12.42 16.36
N ILE A 948 -15.78 13.39 15.96
CA ILE A 948 -16.40 13.42 14.64
C ILE A 948 -16.15 14.79 14.02
N ALA A 949 -15.89 14.83 12.72
CA ALA A 949 -15.76 16.06 11.96
C ALA A 949 -16.26 15.88 10.52
N MET A 950 -16.74 16.96 9.93
CA MET A 950 -17.03 17.02 8.50
C MET A 950 -15.91 17.72 7.73
N SER A 951 -15.66 17.28 6.49
CA SER A 951 -14.84 18.01 5.53
C SER A 951 -15.49 17.96 4.14
N SER A 952 -15.07 18.86 3.28
CA SER A 952 -15.56 19.02 1.92
C SER A 952 -14.42 19.19 0.93
N VAL A 953 -14.72 19.08 -0.36
CA VAL A 953 -13.75 19.35 -1.43
C VAL A 953 -14.42 20.04 -2.60
N ARG A 954 -13.66 20.91 -3.26
CA ARG A 954 -13.92 21.37 -4.62
C ARG A 954 -12.67 21.12 -5.45
N PHE A 955 -12.83 20.42 -6.56
CA PHE A 955 -11.74 20.16 -7.50
C PHE A 955 -12.21 20.43 -8.93
N GLY A 956 -11.64 21.46 -9.56
CA GLY A 956 -11.86 21.76 -10.97
C GLY A 956 -10.78 21.12 -11.84
N LEU A 957 -11.05 20.96 -13.14
CA LEU A 957 -10.07 20.59 -14.16
C LEU A 957 -9.03 21.71 -14.31
N PRO A 958 -7.81 21.56 -13.78
CA PRO A 958 -6.88 22.68 -13.66
C PRO A 958 -5.85 22.72 -14.79
N HIS A 959 -5.95 21.86 -15.82
CA HIS A 959 -4.96 21.77 -16.90
C HIS A 959 -5.46 22.51 -18.16
N PRO A 960 -5.16 23.80 -18.29
CA PRO A 960 -5.28 24.54 -19.53
C PRO A 960 -4.08 24.29 -20.44
N GLY A 961 -4.20 24.70 -21.70
CA GLY A 961 -3.08 24.64 -22.65
C GLY A 961 -2.72 23.22 -23.12
N PRO A 962 -1.43 22.94 -23.41
CA PRO A 962 -0.99 21.70 -24.08
C PRO A 962 -1.34 20.40 -23.33
N THR A 963 -1.57 20.45 -22.02
CA THR A 963 -1.88 19.27 -21.19
C THR A 963 -3.38 18.98 -21.07
N GLY A 964 -4.24 19.88 -21.59
CA GLY A 964 -5.69 19.81 -21.48
C GLY A 964 -6.40 19.04 -22.61
N HIS A 965 -5.72 18.05 -23.21
CA HIS A 965 -6.26 17.29 -24.35
C HIS A 965 -6.07 15.78 -24.19
N GLY A 966 -6.84 15.01 -24.96
CA GLY A 966 -6.70 13.57 -25.11
C GLY A 966 -6.59 13.22 -26.59
N ILE A 967 -6.06 12.03 -26.89
CA ILE A 967 -5.91 11.54 -28.26
C ILE A 967 -6.40 10.10 -28.29
N ALA A 968 -7.17 9.76 -29.32
CA ALA A 968 -7.67 8.41 -29.55
C ALA A 968 -7.46 8.01 -31.01
N SER A 969 -7.25 6.71 -31.24
CA SER A 969 -7.25 6.08 -32.55
C SER A 969 -8.18 4.87 -32.53
N LEU A 970 -9.13 4.83 -33.46
CA LEU A 970 -10.15 3.81 -33.61
C LEU A 970 -9.98 3.11 -34.96
N LEU A 971 -9.98 1.78 -34.94
CA LEU A 971 -9.90 0.92 -36.12
C LEU A 971 -11.06 -0.07 -36.10
N ILE A 972 -11.74 -0.26 -37.24
CA ILE A 972 -12.78 -1.28 -37.43
C ILE A 972 -12.25 -2.33 -38.42
N ASN A 973 -12.14 -3.57 -37.97
CA ASN A 973 -11.72 -4.70 -38.81
C ASN A 973 -12.87 -5.17 -39.71
N LEU A 974 -12.55 -5.90 -40.78
CA LEU A 974 -13.56 -6.39 -41.76
C LEU A 974 -14.55 -7.42 -41.20
N ASP A 975 -14.26 -7.98 -40.03
CA ASP A 975 -15.19 -8.83 -39.26
C ASP A 975 -16.13 -8.01 -38.37
N GLY A 976 -16.00 -6.68 -38.33
CA GLY A 976 -16.79 -5.76 -37.52
C GLY A 976 -16.22 -5.50 -36.13
N SER A 977 -15.14 -6.17 -35.71
CA SER A 977 -14.52 -5.91 -34.41
C SER A 977 -13.83 -4.55 -34.37
N VAL A 978 -13.86 -3.90 -33.19
CA VAL A 978 -13.32 -2.54 -33.01
C VAL A 978 -12.08 -2.59 -32.11
N GLN A 979 -10.98 -2.02 -32.59
CA GLN A 979 -9.77 -1.81 -31.83
C GLN A 979 -9.60 -0.33 -31.51
N LEU A 980 -9.50 -0.01 -30.22
CA LEU A 980 -9.29 1.34 -29.71
C LEU A 980 -7.89 1.48 -29.10
N SER A 981 -7.25 2.61 -29.37
CA SER A 981 -6.01 3.05 -28.72
C SER A 981 -6.21 4.47 -28.18
N ILE A 982 -5.71 4.74 -26.99
CA ILE A 982 -5.84 6.05 -26.33
C ILE A 982 -4.48 6.50 -25.78
N GLY A 983 -4.32 7.81 -25.58
CA GLY A 983 -3.10 8.38 -25.01
C GLY A 983 -2.95 8.14 -23.51
N GLY A 984 -4.06 7.89 -22.79
CA GLY A 984 -4.04 7.60 -21.36
C GLY A 984 -3.63 6.15 -21.02
N THR A 985 -3.13 5.96 -19.79
CA THR A 985 -2.62 4.68 -19.28
C THR A 985 -3.49 4.10 -18.17
N GLU A 986 -3.63 2.77 -18.14
CA GLU A 986 -4.37 2.05 -17.10
C GLU A 986 -3.47 1.77 -15.89
N MET A 987 -3.80 2.33 -14.73
CA MET A 987 -3.09 2.12 -13.46
C MET A 987 -3.99 1.60 -12.32
N GLY A 988 -5.18 1.11 -12.67
CA GLY A 988 -6.19 0.56 -11.76
C GLY A 988 -7.45 1.41 -11.64
N GLN A 989 -7.43 2.65 -12.13
CA GLN A 989 -8.55 3.57 -12.14
C GLN A 989 -9.66 3.20 -13.15
N GLY A 990 -9.42 2.20 -13.99
CA GLY A 990 -10.39 1.71 -14.97
C GLY A 990 -10.61 2.69 -16.12
N LEU A 991 -9.57 3.44 -16.50
CA LEU A 991 -9.62 4.34 -17.65
C LEU A 991 -9.97 3.57 -18.92
N ASN A 992 -9.31 2.43 -19.16
CA ASN A 992 -9.59 1.65 -20.36
C ASN A 992 -11.02 1.12 -20.37
N GLN A 993 -11.53 0.65 -19.23
CA GLN A 993 -12.93 0.21 -19.10
C GLN A 993 -13.91 1.35 -19.42
N LYS A 994 -13.66 2.55 -18.88
CA LYS A 994 -14.48 3.74 -19.18
C LYS A 994 -14.44 4.06 -20.67
N MET A 995 -13.28 3.99 -21.31
CA MET A 995 -13.16 4.26 -22.76
C MET A 995 -13.85 3.19 -23.62
N LEU A 996 -13.82 1.92 -23.21
CA LEU A 996 -14.61 0.85 -23.83
C LEU A 996 -16.12 1.14 -23.71
N GLN A 997 -16.60 1.56 -22.53
CA GLN A 997 -17.99 1.94 -22.32
C GLN A 997 -18.39 3.17 -23.15
N VAL A 998 -17.51 4.17 -23.25
CA VAL A 998 -17.74 5.37 -24.08
C VAL A 998 -17.83 4.98 -25.56
N CYS A 999 -16.91 4.16 -26.05
CA CYS A 999 -16.90 3.70 -27.43
C CYS A 999 -18.13 2.84 -27.76
N SER A 1000 -18.49 1.92 -26.87
CA SER A 1000 -19.68 1.06 -26.94
C SER A 1000 -20.96 1.87 -27.11
N GLU A 1001 -21.16 2.85 -26.23
CA GLU A 1001 -22.33 3.74 -26.28
C GLU A 1001 -22.35 4.58 -27.56
N ALA A 1002 -21.20 5.13 -27.97
CA ALA A 1002 -21.09 5.99 -29.14
C ALA A 1002 -21.30 5.24 -30.47
N LEU A 1003 -20.85 3.99 -30.58
CA LEU A 1003 -21.04 3.15 -31.77
C LEU A 1003 -22.34 2.34 -31.74
N LYS A 1004 -23.05 2.30 -30.59
CA LYS A 1004 -24.19 1.41 -30.35
C LYS A 1004 -23.84 -0.06 -30.64
N ARG A 1005 -22.70 -0.51 -30.10
CA ARG A 1005 -22.20 -1.88 -30.28
C ARG A 1005 -21.96 -2.54 -28.93
N PRO A 1006 -22.16 -3.86 -28.79
CA PRO A 1006 -21.83 -4.58 -27.57
C PRO A 1006 -20.37 -4.36 -27.16
N ILE A 1007 -20.14 -4.12 -25.86
CA ILE A 1007 -18.82 -3.74 -25.34
C ILE A 1007 -17.73 -4.81 -25.57
N ASP A 1008 -18.10 -6.08 -25.63
CA ASP A 1008 -17.22 -7.23 -25.88
C ASP A 1008 -16.70 -7.29 -27.33
N THR A 1009 -17.33 -6.57 -28.26
CA THR A 1009 -16.84 -6.39 -29.63
C THR A 1009 -15.76 -5.31 -29.78
N ILE A 1010 -15.45 -4.61 -28.68
CA ILE A 1010 -14.51 -3.49 -28.63
C ILE A 1010 -13.35 -3.85 -27.69
N THR A 1011 -12.11 -3.56 -28.09
CA THR A 1011 -10.95 -3.86 -27.26
C THR A 1011 -9.92 -2.72 -27.23
N ILE A 1012 -9.19 -2.61 -26.12
CA ILE A 1012 -7.99 -1.79 -25.99
C ILE A 1012 -6.78 -2.71 -25.78
N VAL A 1013 -5.81 -2.63 -26.69
CA VAL A 1013 -4.62 -3.47 -26.65
C VAL A 1013 -3.58 -2.92 -25.70
N ASP A 1014 -3.11 -1.70 -25.86
CA ASP A 1014 -2.13 -1.04 -24.97
C ASP A 1014 -2.13 0.47 -25.26
N CYS A 1015 -1.47 1.23 -24.39
CA CYS A 1015 -1.08 2.59 -24.69
C CYS A 1015 0.32 2.55 -25.30
N SER A 1016 0.47 3.05 -26.53
CA SER A 1016 1.74 2.93 -27.27
C SER A 1016 1.97 4.12 -28.21
N THR A 1017 3.22 4.61 -28.26
CA THR A 1017 3.59 5.80 -29.05
C THR A 1017 3.55 5.60 -30.56
N ASP A 1018 3.58 4.35 -31.05
CA ASP A 1018 3.38 4.01 -32.47
C ASP A 1018 1.90 4.08 -32.90
N LYS A 1019 0.96 4.15 -31.94
CA LYS A 1019 -0.49 4.25 -32.19
C LYS A 1019 -1.02 5.65 -31.87
N VAL A 1020 -0.57 6.21 -30.75
CA VAL A 1020 -0.95 7.53 -30.25
C VAL A 1020 0.30 8.24 -29.74
N THR A 1021 0.77 9.22 -30.50
CA THR A 1021 1.95 10.03 -30.16
C THR A 1021 1.55 11.35 -29.50
N ASN A 1022 2.48 11.96 -28.75
CA ASN A 1022 2.34 13.29 -28.12
C ASN A 1022 1.16 13.38 -27.13
N ALA A 1023 0.76 12.26 -26.54
CA ALA A 1023 -0.26 12.23 -25.51
C ALA A 1023 0.29 12.80 -24.19
N PRO A 1024 -0.47 13.68 -23.49
CA PRO A 1024 -0.15 14.09 -22.14
C PRO A 1024 -0.10 12.91 -21.17
N GLU A 1025 0.53 13.11 -20.02
CA GLU A 1025 0.55 12.11 -18.96
C GLU A 1025 -0.85 11.82 -18.40
N THR A 1026 -0.98 10.65 -17.82
CA THR A 1026 -2.18 10.28 -17.07
C THR A 1026 -2.08 10.80 -15.65
N GLY A 1027 -2.78 11.89 -15.34
CA GLY A 1027 -2.75 12.63 -14.07
C GLY A 1027 -3.83 13.72 -14.01
N GLY A 1028 -3.93 14.42 -12.88
CA GLY A 1028 -4.84 15.57 -12.72
C GLY A 1028 -6.33 15.23 -12.76
N SER A 1029 -6.70 13.96 -12.59
CA SER A 1029 -8.08 13.46 -12.58
C SER A 1029 -8.90 13.72 -13.86
N GLN A 1030 -8.26 14.05 -14.99
CA GLN A 1030 -8.95 14.52 -16.20
C GLN A 1030 -9.01 13.49 -17.35
N ASN A 1031 -8.18 12.43 -17.31
CA ASN A 1031 -7.96 11.62 -18.51
C ASN A 1031 -9.20 10.84 -18.99
N ALA A 1032 -10.17 10.55 -18.12
CA ALA A 1032 -11.44 9.97 -18.56
C ALA A 1032 -12.21 10.94 -19.45
N ASP A 1033 -12.21 12.23 -19.10
CA ASP A 1033 -12.88 13.26 -19.89
C ASP A 1033 -12.14 13.49 -21.20
N THR A 1034 -10.83 13.80 -21.14
CA THR A 1034 -10.09 14.21 -22.34
C THR A 1034 -9.94 13.06 -23.35
N ASN A 1035 -9.63 11.84 -22.90
CA ASN A 1035 -9.61 10.68 -23.78
C ASN A 1035 -11.04 10.30 -24.21
N GLY A 1036 -12.04 10.46 -23.34
CA GLY A 1036 -13.44 10.19 -23.69
C GLY A 1036 -13.94 11.08 -24.82
N LEU A 1037 -13.63 12.38 -24.78
CA LEU A 1037 -13.92 13.32 -25.86
C LEU A 1037 -13.19 12.95 -27.16
N ALA A 1038 -11.94 12.48 -27.08
CA ALA A 1038 -11.20 12.01 -28.25
C ALA A 1038 -11.82 10.75 -28.87
N VAL A 1039 -12.28 9.81 -28.03
CA VAL A 1039 -13.02 8.60 -28.46
C VAL A 1039 -14.33 9.02 -29.13
N LEU A 1040 -15.10 9.93 -28.53
CA LEU A 1040 -16.34 10.44 -29.13
C LEU A 1040 -16.10 11.11 -30.49
N ALA A 1041 -15.03 11.89 -30.61
CA ALA A 1041 -14.65 12.51 -31.87
C ALA A 1041 -14.35 11.46 -32.95
N CYS A 1042 -13.59 10.41 -32.60
CA CYS A 1042 -13.33 9.28 -33.49
C CYS A 1042 -14.62 8.58 -33.95
N CYS A 1043 -15.47 8.18 -32.99
CA CYS A 1043 -16.72 7.49 -33.25
C CYS A 1043 -17.66 8.32 -34.14
N LYS A 1044 -17.84 9.61 -33.81
CA LYS A 1044 -18.69 10.52 -34.59
C LYS A 1044 -18.22 10.63 -36.04
N LYS A 1045 -16.91 10.78 -36.27
CA LYS A 1045 -16.34 10.92 -37.61
C LYS A 1045 -16.51 9.65 -38.44
N ILE A 1046 -16.25 8.47 -37.85
CA ILE A 1046 -16.43 7.18 -38.53
C ILE A 1046 -17.91 6.93 -38.82
N MET A 1047 -18.80 7.09 -37.83
CA MET A 1047 -20.23 6.86 -37.99
C MET A 1047 -20.87 7.80 -39.01
N SER A 1048 -20.38 9.05 -39.15
CA SER A 1048 -20.88 9.96 -40.19
C SER A 1048 -20.74 9.41 -41.62
N ARG A 1049 -19.81 8.49 -41.85
CA ARG A 1049 -19.56 7.84 -43.16
C ARG A 1049 -20.21 6.47 -43.26
N LEU A 1050 -20.29 5.74 -42.15
CA LEU A 1050 -20.82 4.39 -42.06
C LEU A 1050 -22.35 4.33 -41.95
N GLN A 1051 -22.97 5.32 -41.29
CA GLN A 1051 -24.41 5.32 -41.02
C GLN A 1051 -25.26 5.14 -42.29
N PRO A 1052 -24.99 5.81 -43.43
CA PRO A 1052 -25.78 5.58 -44.64
C PRO A 1052 -25.72 4.15 -45.18
N ILE A 1053 -24.60 3.45 -44.98
CA ILE A 1053 -24.42 2.05 -45.39
C ILE A 1053 -25.12 1.11 -44.40
N ILE A 1054 -25.05 1.43 -43.11
CA ILE A 1054 -25.76 0.71 -42.05
C ILE A 1054 -27.26 0.81 -42.25
N ASP A 1055 -27.78 2.01 -42.52
CA ASP A 1055 -29.19 2.26 -42.79
C ASP A 1055 -29.65 1.53 -44.06
N LYS A 1056 -28.82 1.51 -45.11
CA LYS A 1056 -29.08 0.74 -46.34
C LYS A 1056 -29.15 -0.77 -46.10
N ASN A 1057 -28.44 -1.27 -45.09
CA ASN A 1057 -28.36 -2.70 -44.75
C ASN A 1057 -29.21 -3.07 -43.52
N ASP A 1058 -30.25 -2.29 -43.21
CA ASP A 1058 -31.18 -2.55 -42.13
C ASP A 1058 -30.50 -2.78 -40.76
N GLY A 1059 -29.36 -2.12 -40.53
CA GLY A 1059 -28.59 -2.25 -39.29
C GLY A 1059 -27.60 -3.42 -39.21
N GLU A 1060 -27.48 -4.25 -40.26
CA GLU A 1060 -26.52 -5.37 -40.28
C GLU A 1060 -25.06 -4.86 -40.31
N TRP A 1061 -24.43 -4.82 -39.14
CA TRP A 1061 -23.12 -4.23 -38.93
C TRP A 1061 -22.02 -4.88 -39.79
N GLU A 1062 -21.85 -6.19 -39.71
CA GLU A 1062 -20.76 -6.92 -40.37
C GLU A 1062 -20.87 -6.84 -41.89
N LYS A 1063 -22.09 -6.89 -42.43
CA LYS A 1063 -22.37 -6.66 -43.84
C LYS A 1063 -22.02 -5.23 -44.24
N SER A 1064 -22.42 -4.26 -43.43
CA SER A 1064 -22.16 -2.84 -43.66
C SER A 1064 -20.67 -2.52 -43.66
N ILE A 1065 -19.87 -3.13 -42.77
CA ILE A 1065 -18.42 -2.94 -42.76
C ILE A 1065 -17.79 -3.46 -44.06
N ARG A 1066 -18.20 -4.64 -44.53
CA ARG A 1066 -17.70 -5.21 -45.80
C ARG A 1066 -18.09 -4.36 -47.00
N GLU A 1067 -19.32 -3.85 -47.02
CA GLU A 1067 -19.77 -2.94 -48.07
C GLU A 1067 -19.04 -1.59 -48.01
N ALA A 1068 -18.82 -1.04 -46.81
CA ALA A 1068 -18.04 0.17 -46.59
C ALA A 1068 -16.60 0.01 -47.10
N TYR A 1069 -15.98 -1.14 -46.86
CA TYR A 1069 -14.67 -1.47 -47.42
C TYR A 1069 -14.70 -1.50 -48.95
N GLY A 1070 -15.68 -2.19 -49.55
CA GLY A 1070 -15.88 -2.22 -51.01
C GLY A 1070 -16.17 -0.84 -51.62
N ALA A 1071 -16.74 0.07 -50.83
CA ALA A 1071 -17.02 1.46 -51.19
C ALA A 1071 -15.88 2.44 -50.86
N TYR A 1072 -14.70 1.94 -50.48
CA TYR A 1072 -13.52 2.75 -50.12
C TYR A 1072 -13.76 3.74 -48.97
N VAL A 1073 -14.69 3.42 -48.04
CA VAL A 1073 -14.90 4.21 -46.83
C VAL A 1073 -13.78 3.91 -45.83
N PRO A 1074 -13.07 4.93 -45.31
CA PRO A 1074 -12.04 4.71 -44.31
C PRO A 1074 -12.62 4.15 -43.01
N LEU A 1075 -12.17 2.96 -42.62
CA LEU A 1075 -12.54 2.25 -41.39
C LEU A 1075 -11.57 2.49 -40.22
N GLN A 1076 -10.77 3.55 -40.32
CA GLN A 1076 -9.83 4.00 -39.29
C GLN A 1076 -9.92 5.51 -39.07
N CYS A 1077 -9.67 5.96 -37.86
CA CYS A 1077 -9.77 7.36 -37.47
C CYS A 1077 -8.87 7.67 -36.27
N THR A 1078 -8.22 8.83 -36.29
CA THR A 1078 -7.47 9.38 -35.15
C THR A 1078 -7.93 10.81 -34.93
N GLU A 1079 -8.29 11.14 -33.70
CA GLU A 1079 -8.79 12.46 -33.32
C GLU A 1079 -8.27 12.87 -31.94
N TYR A 1080 -8.30 14.17 -31.69
CA TYR A 1080 -8.06 14.75 -30.37
C TYR A 1080 -9.37 15.19 -29.72
N GLY A 1081 -9.38 15.18 -28.39
CA GLY A 1081 -10.48 15.67 -27.55
C GLY A 1081 -9.99 16.82 -26.68
N THR A 1082 -10.65 17.97 -26.78
CA THR A 1082 -10.38 19.15 -25.95
C THR A 1082 -11.68 19.70 -25.37
N VAL A 1083 -11.60 20.30 -24.18
CA VAL A 1083 -12.76 20.96 -23.59
C VAL A 1083 -12.86 22.40 -24.13
N GLU A 1084 -13.95 22.69 -24.83
CA GLU A 1084 -14.23 24.02 -25.40
C GLU A 1084 -14.72 25.01 -24.33
N ARG A 1085 -13.81 25.47 -23.46
CA ARG A 1085 -14.10 26.34 -22.30
C ARG A 1085 -14.96 27.56 -22.61
N ALA A 1086 -14.75 28.20 -23.76
CA ALA A 1086 -15.53 29.36 -24.19
C ALA A 1086 -17.05 29.09 -24.26
N LYS A 1087 -17.48 27.87 -24.60
CA LYS A 1087 -18.91 27.48 -24.63
C LYS A 1087 -19.57 27.55 -23.25
N PHE A 1088 -18.79 27.54 -22.18
CA PHE A 1088 -19.25 27.57 -20.79
C PHE A 1088 -19.12 28.95 -20.15
N GLY A 1089 -18.68 29.96 -20.91
CA GLY A 1089 -18.48 31.32 -20.40
C GLY A 1089 -17.35 31.41 -19.37
N VAL A 1090 -16.37 30.51 -19.43
CA VAL A 1090 -15.19 30.50 -18.57
C VAL A 1090 -13.92 30.76 -19.40
N GLY A 1091 -12.92 31.36 -18.77
CA GLY A 1091 -11.62 31.65 -19.40
C GLY A 1091 -10.83 30.38 -19.74
N GLU A 1092 -9.79 30.49 -20.57
CA GLU A 1092 -8.97 29.33 -20.97
C GLU A 1092 -8.29 28.62 -19.78
N MET A 1093 -7.95 29.37 -18.73
CA MET A 1093 -7.33 28.86 -17.49
C MET A 1093 -8.35 28.43 -16.43
N GLU A 1094 -9.65 28.59 -16.69
CA GLU A 1094 -10.71 28.32 -15.73
C GLU A 1094 -11.32 26.93 -15.95
N SER A 1095 -11.87 26.36 -14.87
CA SER A 1095 -12.53 25.06 -14.93
C SER A 1095 -14.00 25.21 -15.35
N PRO A 1096 -14.47 24.46 -16.36
CA PRO A 1096 -15.87 24.49 -16.79
C PRO A 1096 -16.81 23.72 -15.86
N TYR A 1097 -16.28 22.97 -14.89
CA TYR A 1097 -17.05 22.30 -13.84
C TYR A 1097 -16.24 22.10 -12.57
N ASN A 1098 -16.89 21.72 -11.48
CA ASN A 1098 -16.19 21.30 -10.26
C ASN A 1098 -16.70 19.93 -9.80
N THR A 1099 -15.78 19.02 -9.47
CA THR A 1099 -16.08 17.83 -8.67
C THR A 1099 -16.15 18.25 -7.22
N THR A 1100 -17.32 18.09 -6.60
CA THR A 1100 -17.55 18.45 -5.20
C THR A 1100 -17.93 17.25 -4.35
N GLY A 1101 -17.68 17.37 -3.07
CA GLY A 1101 -18.11 16.37 -2.12
C GLY A 1101 -18.08 16.85 -0.68
N ALA A 1102 -18.68 16.04 0.18
CA ALA A 1102 -18.56 16.14 1.62
C ALA A 1102 -18.41 14.76 2.24
N CYS A 1103 -17.74 14.70 3.40
CA CYS A 1103 -17.69 13.50 4.22
C CYS A 1103 -17.86 13.84 5.70
N ALA A 1104 -18.40 12.89 6.45
CA ALA A 1104 -18.41 12.87 7.91
C ALA A 1104 -17.63 11.65 8.38
N VAL A 1105 -16.66 11.86 9.26
CA VAL A 1105 -15.78 10.79 9.76
C VAL A 1105 -15.84 10.78 11.27
N GLU A 1106 -16.08 9.61 11.87
CA GLU A 1106 -15.94 9.40 13.30
C GLU A 1106 -14.71 8.54 13.58
N MET A 1107 -13.86 9.06 14.44
CA MET A 1107 -12.61 8.47 14.88
C MET A 1107 -12.71 8.09 16.35
N GLU A 1108 -11.99 7.05 16.72
CA GLU A 1108 -11.71 6.69 18.10
C GLU A 1108 -10.19 6.64 18.30
N ILE A 1109 -9.70 7.20 19.40
CA ILE A 1109 -8.31 7.09 19.82
C ILE A 1109 -8.23 6.45 21.20
N ASP A 1110 -7.22 5.62 21.40
CA ASP A 1110 -6.75 5.22 22.72
C ASP A 1110 -5.66 6.20 23.16
N THR A 1111 -5.96 7.04 24.15
CA THR A 1111 -5.06 8.10 24.62
C THR A 1111 -3.83 7.55 25.34
N LEU A 1112 -3.82 6.27 25.74
CA LEU A 1112 -2.67 5.61 26.35
C LEU A 1112 -1.64 5.19 25.30
N THR A 1113 -2.10 4.57 24.21
CA THR A 1113 -1.22 4.02 23.15
C THR A 1113 -1.03 4.97 21.98
N GLY A 1114 -1.96 5.90 21.79
CA GLY A 1114 -2.10 6.71 20.58
C GLY A 1114 -2.68 5.98 19.38
N TYR A 1115 -3.02 4.69 19.52
CA TYR A 1115 -3.68 3.95 18.44
C TYR A 1115 -5.03 4.59 18.13
N ASN A 1116 -5.36 4.60 16.85
CA ASN A 1116 -6.59 5.19 16.35
C ASN A 1116 -7.27 4.23 15.38
N ARG A 1117 -8.59 4.36 15.26
CA ARG A 1117 -9.39 3.63 14.29
C ARG A 1117 -10.53 4.50 13.79
N VAL A 1118 -10.97 4.21 12.57
CA VAL A 1118 -12.16 4.82 11.99
C VAL A 1118 -13.38 3.98 12.37
N ILE A 1119 -14.36 4.60 13.03
CA ILE A 1119 -15.59 3.91 13.47
C ILE A 1119 -16.60 3.88 12.32
N ARG A 1120 -16.91 5.05 11.76
CA ARG A 1120 -17.89 5.21 10.69
C ARG A 1120 -17.48 6.33 9.74
N VAL A 1121 -17.69 6.10 8.44
CA VAL A 1121 -17.45 7.05 7.36
C VAL A 1121 -18.70 7.16 6.48
N ASP A 1122 -19.15 8.39 6.26
CA ASP A 1122 -20.21 8.72 5.32
C ASP A 1122 -19.64 9.69 4.28
N ILE A 1123 -19.71 9.34 2.99
CA ILE A 1123 -19.20 10.16 1.89
C ILE A 1123 -20.33 10.42 0.88
N VAL A 1124 -20.48 11.68 0.48
CA VAL A 1124 -21.35 12.09 -0.62
C VAL A 1124 -20.50 12.80 -1.66
N MET A 1125 -20.51 12.30 -2.90
CA MET A 1125 -19.76 12.88 -4.01
C MET A 1125 -20.69 13.25 -5.17
N ASP A 1126 -20.49 14.44 -5.69
CA ASP A 1126 -20.97 14.82 -7.02
C ASP A 1126 -19.91 14.46 -8.07
N VAL A 1127 -20.19 13.36 -8.77
CA VAL A 1127 -19.39 12.87 -9.90
C VAL A 1127 -20.07 13.16 -11.24
N GLY A 1128 -21.08 14.04 -11.24
CA GLY A 1128 -22.01 14.19 -12.34
C GLY A 1128 -22.70 12.88 -12.67
N GLU A 1129 -22.77 12.58 -13.96
CA GLU A 1129 -23.25 11.32 -14.49
C GLU A 1129 -22.08 10.34 -14.63
N SER A 1130 -21.86 9.51 -13.61
CA SER A 1130 -20.76 8.55 -13.60
C SER A 1130 -20.72 7.70 -14.88
N LEU A 1131 -19.53 7.56 -15.48
CA LEU A 1131 -19.32 6.61 -16.60
C LEU A 1131 -19.37 5.16 -16.11
N ASN A 1132 -18.97 4.93 -14.86
CA ASN A 1132 -18.97 3.62 -14.23
C ASN A 1132 -18.99 3.80 -12.71
N PRO A 1133 -20.15 3.61 -12.05
CA PRO A 1133 -20.31 3.88 -10.63
C PRO A 1133 -19.46 2.94 -9.77
N ALA A 1134 -19.21 1.70 -10.20
CA ALA A 1134 -18.35 0.78 -9.47
C ALA A 1134 -16.89 1.26 -9.41
N LEU A 1135 -16.37 1.75 -10.53
CA LEU A 1135 -15.01 2.28 -10.60
C LEU A 1135 -14.88 3.60 -9.82
N ASP A 1136 -15.87 4.49 -9.92
CA ASP A 1136 -15.84 5.78 -9.23
C ASP A 1136 -15.93 5.63 -7.72
N ILE A 1137 -16.82 4.75 -7.22
CA ILE A 1137 -16.89 4.40 -5.80
C ILE A 1137 -15.56 3.79 -5.33
N GLY A 1138 -14.96 2.89 -6.11
CA GLY A 1138 -13.65 2.36 -5.81
C GLY A 1138 -12.55 3.44 -5.72
N GLN A 1139 -12.59 4.46 -6.59
CA GLN A 1139 -11.67 5.59 -6.50
C GLN A 1139 -11.87 6.40 -5.21
N ILE A 1140 -13.12 6.64 -4.82
CA ILE A 1140 -13.48 7.34 -3.58
C ILE A 1140 -12.92 6.62 -2.35
N GLU A 1141 -13.16 5.32 -2.25
CA GLU A 1141 -12.72 4.50 -1.11
C GLU A 1141 -11.20 4.40 -1.03
N GLY A 1142 -10.55 4.18 -2.19
CA GLY A 1142 -9.10 4.13 -2.30
C GLY A 1142 -8.42 5.44 -1.90
N ALA A 1143 -8.92 6.56 -2.44
CA ALA A 1143 -8.44 7.89 -2.12
C ALA A 1143 -8.66 8.23 -0.64
N PHE A 1144 -9.82 7.85 -0.08
CA PHE A 1144 -10.13 8.07 1.32
C PHE A 1144 -9.11 7.38 2.24
N ILE A 1145 -8.87 6.08 2.03
CA ILE A 1145 -7.91 5.32 2.85
C ILE A 1145 -6.47 5.83 2.65
N GLN A 1146 -6.09 6.25 1.44
CA GLN A 1146 -4.78 6.89 1.22
C GLN A 1146 -4.63 8.23 1.97
N GLY A 1147 -5.71 9.01 2.08
CA GLY A 1147 -5.74 10.24 2.89
C GLY A 1147 -5.68 9.96 4.40
N TYR A 1148 -6.36 8.90 4.86
CA TYR A 1148 -6.25 8.41 6.25
C TYR A 1148 -4.80 8.05 6.58
N GLY A 1149 -4.10 7.37 5.66
CA GLY A 1149 -2.68 7.05 5.80
C GLY A 1149 -1.79 8.27 5.99
N LEU A 1150 -1.93 9.29 5.12
CA LEU A 1150 -1.19 10.56 5.21
C LEU A 1150 -1.36 11.25 6.58
N VAL A 1151 -2.57 11.19 7.13
CA VAL A 1151 -2.89 11.85 8.40
C VAL A 1151 -2.46 11.05 9.62
N THR A 1152 -2.31 9.73 9.52
CA THR A 1152 -2.19 8.88 10.73
C THR A 1152 -0.89 8.11 10.79
N CYS A 1153 -0.61 7.23 9.83
CA CYS A 1153 0.42 6.21 9.96
C CYS A 1153 1.61 6.38 9.01
N GLU A 1154 1.43 7.09 7.89
CA GLU A 1154 2.47 7.22 6.88
C GLU A 1154 3.43 8.36 7.23
N LYS A 1155 4.68 8.00 7.51
CA LYS A 1155 5.73 8.93 7.93
C LYS A 1155 6.97 8.77 7.05
N ILE A 1156 7.51 9.91 6.60
CA ILE A 1156 8.79 10.00 5.89
C ILE A 1156 9.71 10.89 6.72
N THR A 1157 10.80 10.32 7.24
CA THR A 1157 11.84 11.07 7.96
C THR A 1157 13.23 10.65 7.52
N PHE A 1158 14.18 11.56 7.68
CA PHE A 1158 15.58 11.34 7.34
C PHE A 1158 16.44 11.42 8.59
N ASN A 1159 17.38 10.50 8.70
CA ASN A 1159 18.39 10.54 9.75
C ASN A 1159 19.28 11.77 9.56
N LYS A 1160 19.31 12.65 10.56
CA LYS A 1160 20.01 13.95 10.48
C LYS A 1160 21.51 13.85 10.24
N THR A 1161 22.14 12.75 10.67
CA THR A 1161 23.59 12.55 10.55
C THR A 1161 23.97 11.86 9.24
N THR A 1162 23.24 10.82 8.88
CA THR A 1162 23.60 9.95 7.74
C THR A 1162 22.87 10.30 6.45
N GLY A 1163 21.79 11.10 6.52
CA GLY A 1163 20.91 11.38 5.38
C GLY A 1163 20.05 10.21 4.94
N GLN A 1164 20.13 9.05 5.60
CA GLN A 1164 19.35 7.88 5.23
C GLN A 1164 17.87 8.07 5.55
N LEU A 1165 17.00 7.62 4.63
CA LEU A 1165 15.56 7.50 4.90
C LEU A 1165 15.34 6.50 6.04
N ASP A 1166 14.64 6.90 7.10
CA ASP A 1166 14.42 6.05 8.27
C ASP A 1166 13.51 4.86 7.92
N GLN A 1167 12.46 5.12 7.14
CA GLN A 1167 11.47 4.13 6.67
C GLN A 1167 11.87 3.46 5.34
N ASN A 1168 13.15 3.12 5.18
CA ASN A 1168 13.75 2.55 3.96
C ASN A 1168 13.40 1.08 3.63
N THR A 1169 12.36 0.50 4.24
CA THR A 1169 11.96 -0.90 4.01
C THR A 1169 10.44 -1.04 4.08
N ALA A 1170 9.89 -2.07 3.45
CA ALA A 1170 8.46 -2.35 3.54
C ALA A 1170 8.01 -2.61 4.98
N GLY A 1171 8.88 -3.20 5.81
CA GLY A 1171 8.58 -3.45 7.22
C GLY A 1171 8.46 -2.19 8.09
N LYS A 1172 9.09 -1.07 7.67
CA LYS A 1172 9.09 0.20 8.43
C LYS A 1172 8.09 1.22 7.89
N TYR A 1173 7.90 1.32 6.58
CA TYR A 1173 6.92 2.24 6.03
C TYR A 1173 5.51 1.66 6.12
N LYS A 1174 4.65 2.24 6.97
CA LYS A 1174 3.32 1.71 7.28
C LYS A 1174 2.24 2.40 6.46
N ILE A 1175 1.71 1.70 5.46
CA ILE A 1175 0.45 2.08 4.81
C ILE A 1175 -0.75 1.47 5.55
N PRO A 1176 -1.97 2.03 5.39
CA PRO A 1176 -3.18 1.44 5.94
C PRO A 1176 -3.41 0.00 5.51
N LYS A 1177 -3.95 -0.81 6.41
CA LYS A 1177 -4.21 -2.25 6.30
C LYS A 1177 -5.71 -2.54 6.26
N ALA A 1178 -6.07 -3.81 6.04
CA ALA A 1178 -7.46 -4.25 6.10
C ALA A 1178 -8.13 -4.02 7.47
N SER A 1179 -7.34 -3.98 8.55
CA SER A 1179 -7.82 -3.67 9.90
C SER A 1179 -8.26 -2.22 10.08
N ASP A 1180 -7.76 -1.31 9.23
CA ASP A 1180 -7.97 0.13 9.37
C ASP A 1180 -9.23 0.59 8.62
N VAL A 1181 -9.88 -0.34 7.91
CA VAL A 1181 -11.12 -0.06 7.18
C VAL A 1181 -12.27 0.09 8.16
N PRO A 1182 -13.08 1.16 8.04
CA PRO A 1182 -14.26 1.35 8.87
C PRO A 1182 -15.20 0.15 8.73
N LYS A 1183 -15.79 -0.28 9.84
CA LYS A 1183 -16.84 -1.31 9.81
C LYS A 1183 -18.15 -0.76 9.23
N ASP A 1184 -18.40 0.54 9.39
CA ASP A 1184 -19.47 1.26 8.71
C ASP A 1184 -18.88 2.23 7.68
N PHE A 1185 -18.90 1.85 6.40
CA PHE A 1185 -18.30 2.62 5.30
C PHE A 1185 -19.34 2.84 4.19
N ARG A 1186 -19.84 4.07 4.10
CA ARG A 1186 -20.93 4.45 3.21
C ARG A 1186 -20.49 5.47 2.17
N VAL A 1187 -20.87 5.24 0.91
CA VAL A 1187 -20.59 6.12 -0.22
C VAL A 1187 -21.85 6.32 -1.04
N LYS A 1188 -22.21 7.57 -1.27
CA LYS A 1188 -23.35 7.98 -2.10
C LYS A 1188 -22.86 8.84 -3.26
N LEU A 1189 -23.15 8.42 -4.49
CA LEU A 1189 -23.03 9.27 -5.68
C LEU A 1189 -24.31 10.08 -5.84
N LEU A 1190 -24.19 11.40 -5.84
CA LEU A 1190 -25.34 12.31 -5.80
C LEU A 1190 -26.15 12.29 -7.12
N GLY A 1191 -25.47 12.17 -8.26
CA GLY A 1191 -26.12 12.05 -9.58
C GLY A 1191 -26.85 13.32 -10.04
N ILE A 1192 -26.41 14.50 -9.58
CA ILE A 1192 -26.91 15.79 -10.09
C ILE A 1192 -26.15 16.14 -11.37
N ASN A 1193 -26.89 16.48 -12.43
CA ASN A 1193 -26.33 16.85 -13.72
C ASN A 1193 -26.71 18.27 -14.11
N ASN A 1194 -25.87 19.23 -13.70
CA ASN A 1194 -25.87 20.58 -14.29
C ASN A 1194 -24.70 20.74 -15.30
N ALA A 1195 -24.08 19.63 -15.67
CA ALA A 1195 -22.90 19.55 -16.52
C ALA A 1195 -23.31 19.60 -18.01
N ASN A 1196 -23.43 20.82 -18.53
CA ASN A 1196 -23.87 21.16 -19.90
C ASN A 1196 -22.91 20.74 -21.04
N GLY A 1197 -22.28 19.56 -20.99
CA GLY A 1197 -21.52 18.98 -22.12
C GLY A 1197 -20.03 19.30 -22.18
N ALA A 1198 -19.43 19.83 -21.11
CA ALA A 1198 -17.97 20.04 -21.03
C ALA A 1198 -17.20 18.71 -20.92
N GLN A 1199 -17.87 17.68 -20.40
CA GLN A 1199 -17.31 16.37 -20.10
C GLN A 1199 -17.93 15.30 -20.99
N VAL A 1200 -17.22 14.20 -21.14
CA VAL A 1200 -17.76 13.01 -21.79
C VAL A 1200 -19.00 12.52 -21.02
N TYR A 1201 -20.16 12.48 -21.68
CA TYR A 1201 -21.44 12.05 -21.10
C TYR A 1201 -21.78 12.66 -19.73
N SER A 1202 -21.41 13.92 -19.49
CA SER A 1202 -21.65 14.66 -18.23
C SER A 1202 -20.99 14.03 -16.99
N SER A 1203 -19.95 13.22 -17.15
CA SER A 1203 -19.15 12.70 -16.02
C SER A 1203 -18.28 13.76 -15.36
N LYS A 1204 -17.67 13.46 -14.21
CA LYS A 1204 -16.64 14.31 -13.59
C LYS A 1204 -15.44 13.48 -13.13
N GLY A 1205 -14.25 14.09 -13.16
CA GLY A 1205 -13.01 13.48 -12.66
C GLY A 1205 -13.06 13.22 -11.15
N ILE A 1206 -12.71 12.00 -10.71
CA ILE A 1206 -12.86 11.57 -9.31
C ILE A 1206 -11.59 11.00 -8.67
N GLY A 1207 -10.48 10.93 -9.41
CA GLY A 1207 -9.24 10.32 -8.94
C GLY A 1207 -8.76 10.96 -7.63
N GLU A 1208 -8.47 12.25 -7.62
CA GLU A 1208 -7.82 12.93 -6.50
C GLU A 1208 -8.73 13.53 -5.42
N PRO A 1209 -9.91 14.10 -5.74
CA PRO A 1209 -10.69 14.90 -4.79
C PRO A 1209 -11.00 14.22 -3.44
N PRO A 1210 -11.39 12.92 -3.38
CA PRO A 1210 -11.79 12.30 -2.11
C PRO A 1210 -10.64 12.18 -1.10
N LEU A 1211 -9.37 12.21 -1.55
CA LEU A 1211 -8.21 12.18 -0.68
C LEU A 1211 -8.15 13.45 0.18
N MET A 1212 -8.46 14.62 -0.40
CA MET A 1212 -8.45 15.90 0.32
C MET A 1212 -9.48 15.91 1.44
N MET A 1213 -10.71 15.47 1.16
CA MET A 1213 -11.76 15.39 2.19
C MET A 1213 -11.37 14.47 3.34
N SER A 1214 -10.81 13.31 3.01
CA SER A 1214 -10.31 12.37 4.02
C SER A 1214 -9.28 13.03 4.93
N CYS A 1215 -8.29 13.72 4.35
CA CYS A 1215 -7.27 14.41 5.13
C CYS A 1215 -7.88 15.40 6.12
N GLY A 1216 -8.83 16.22 5.68
CA GLY A 1216 -9.47 17.22 6.54
C GLY A 1216 -10.34 16.63 7.65
N ALA A 1217 -11.20 15.66 7.31
CA ALA A 1217 -12.14 15.08 8.26
C ALA A 1217 -11.44 14.14 9.26
N VAL A 1218 -10.50 13.30 8.81
CA VAL A 1218 -9.73 12.40 9.70
C VAL A 1218 -8.91 13.24 10.69
N HIS A 1219 -8.16 14.23 10.20
CA HIS A 1219 -7.32 15.07 11.05
C HIS A 1219 -8.18 15.79 12.11
N SER A 1220 -9.24 16.48 11.67
CA SER A 1220 -10.12 17.21 12.57
C SER A 1220 -10.82 16.30 13.59
N SER A 1221 -11.20 15.08 13.19
CA SER A 1221 -11.85 14.12 14.09
C SER A 1221 -10.89 13.63 15.19
N ILE A 1222 -9.65 13.29 14.84
CA ILE A 1222 -8.62 12.91 15.83
C ILE A 1222 -8.33 14.08 16.77
N MET A 1223 -8.23 15.29 16.21
CA MET A 1223 -7.98 16.47 17.01
C MET A 1223 -9.15 16.80 17.95
N ASN A 1224 -10.39 16.55 17.56
CA ASN A 1224 -11.55 16.64 18.46
C ASN A 1224 -11.43 15.67 19.64
N CYS A 1225 -10.87 14.46 19.43
CA CYS A 1225 -10.56 13.55 20.53
C CYS A 1225 -9.49 14.12 21.47
N ILE A 1226 -8.39 14.61 20.90
CA ILE A 1226 -7.25 15.17 21.64
C ILE A 1226 -7.68 16.40 22.45
N ASP A 1227 -8.42 17.33 21.83
CA ASP A 1227 -8.93 18.53 22.48
C ASP A 1227 -9.88 18.19 23.64
N ASN A 1228 -10.74 17.19 23.47
CA ASN A 1228 -11.60 16.72 24.56
C ASN A 1228 -10.77 16.18 25.74
N TRP A 1229 -9.80 15.31 25.49
CA TRP A 1229 -8.92 14.78 26.54
C TRP A 1229 -8.14 15.89 27.23
N ARG A 1230 -7.56 16.82 26.47
CA ARG A 1230 -6.75 17.94 26.99
C ARG A 1230 -7.60 18.85 27.87
N ASN A 1231 -8.81 19.20 27.44
CA ASN A 1231 -9.72 20.03 28.22
C ASN A 1231 -10.13 19.39 29.55
N GLU A 1232 -10.47 18.09 29.55
CA GLU A 1232 -10.78 17.35 30.79
C GLU A 1232 -9.58 17.28 31.75
N ASN A 1233 -8.37 17.41 31.22
CA ASN A 1233 -7.13 17.39 31.98
C ASN A 1233 -6.55 18.80 32.24
N GLY A 1234 -7.34 19.87 32.01
CA GLY A 1234 -6.99 21.26 32.33
C GLY A 1234 -5.98 21.91 31.39
N ILE A 1235 -5.78 21.36 30.20
CA ILE A 1235 -4.83 21.86 29.21
C ILE A 1235 -5.60 22.58 28.09
N HIS A 1236 -5.50 23.91 28.05
CA HIS A 1236 -6.29 24.76 27.14
C HIS A 1236 -5.47 25.36 25.98
N GLU A 1237 -4.19 25.05 25.85
CA GLU A 1237 -3.35 25.48 24.72
C GLU A 1237 -3.89 24.96 23.38
N PHE A 1238 -3.85 25.78 22.33
CA PHE A 1238 -4.25 25.34 20.98
C PHE A 1238 -3.14 24.51 20.35
N VAL A 1239 -3.51 23.37 19.77
CA VAL A 1239 -2.57 22.55 19.01
C VAL A 1239 -2.76 22.89 17.54
N ASP A 1240 -1.74 23.53 16.98
CA ASP A 1240 -1.61 23.81 15.56
C ASP A 1240 -1.60 22.52 14.72
N THR A 1241 -1.81 22.65 13.41
CA THR A 1241 -2.00 21.48 12.53
C THR A 1241 -0.71 20.70 12.35
N ILE A 1242 -0.76 19.40 12.64
CA ILE A 1242 0.37 18.49 12.51
C ILE A 1242 -0.11 17.24 11.78
N SER A 1243 0.64 16.83 10.76
CA SER A 1243 0.41 15.55 10.05
C SER A 1243 1.76 14.87 9.82
N PRO A 1244 1.89 13.54 9.99
CA PRO A 1244 0.88 12.64 10.52
C PRO A 1244 0.69 12.79 12.04
N LEU A 1245 -0.56 12.68 12.50
CA LEU A 1245 -0.94 12.36 13.87
C LEU A 1245 -0.68 10.87 14.14
N SER A 1246 0.61 10.51 14.14
CA SER A 1246 1.08 9.17 14.50
C SER A 1246 0.68 8.78 15.92
N ALA A 1247 0.66 7.48 16.23
CA ALA A 1247 0.36 7.01 17.57
C ALA A 1247 1.28 7.66 18.63
N GLU A 1248 2.58 7.77 18.31
CA GLU A 1248 3.52 8.50 19.15
C GLU A 1248 3.10 9.96 19.36
N LYS A 1249 2.68 10.67 18.30
CA LYS A 1249 2.29 12.07 18.40
C LYS A 1249 0.97 12.27 19.15
N ILE A 1250 -0.01 11.39 18.94
CA ILE A 1250 -1.27 11.40 19.69
C ILE A 1250 -0.99 11.19 21.18
N GLN A 1251 -0.15 10.21 21.52
CA GLN A 1251 0.26 9.95 22.90
C GLN A 1251 0.99 11.15 23.53
N GLU A 1252 1.90 11.80 22.77
CA GLU A 1252 2.58 13.03 23.22
C GLU A 1252 1.56 14.13 23.56
N LEU A 1253 0.59 14.38 22.67
CA LEU A 1253 -0.44 15.41 22.85
C LEU A 1253 -1.45 15.07 23.96
N CYS A 1254 -1.65 13.78 24.26
CA CYS A 1254 -2.47 13.24 25.34
C CYS A 1254 -1.64 12.83 26.57
N SER A 1255 -0.57 13.58 26.88
CA SER A 1255 0.21 13.39 28.10
C SER A 1255 0.16 14.63 28.99
N LYS A 1256 0.12 14.42 30.32
CA LYS A 1256 0.40 15.49 31.29
C LYS A 1256 1.92 15.63 31.39
N LYS A 1257 2.44 16.82 31.09
CA LYS A 1257 3.85 17.15 31.32
C LYS A 1257 4.21 17.03 32.79
#